data_AF-A0AAW9PZ20-F1
#
_entry.id   AF-A0AAW9PZ20-F1
#
_cell.length_a   1.000
_cell.length_b   1.000
_cell.length_c   1.000
_cell.angle_alpha   90.00
_cell.angle_beta   90.00
_cell.angle_gamma   90.00
#
_symmetry.space_group_name_H-M   'P 1'
#
loop_
_entity.id
_entity.type
_entity.pdbx_description
1 polymer ?
#
loop_
_entity_poly.entity_id
_entity_poly.type
_entity_poly.pdbx_seq_one_letter_code
_entity_poly.pdbx_strand_id
1 'polypeptide(L)'
;MSVKGLYLPAQTIALFTAPESYSPDFTEAVSPAAVYTDGNGNIKTMRLNQRGDLVVGTDPVGNLTSNTYNNQHQLTQSSNARGQNTTYTYDSRGNVTRLVDSISGANGKQFTYDPTFNQITSVTDELGRVTTYQIDPANGNTLSATQTVGGNPQVTTYTYTPKGQVSTITDALGRITFNEYNAQGRLFRVTIAQGTADQAILNYEYNSAGYQTKFTDAKGNITLYSYDVMNRLTRVTSPDPDGAGTLTSPVNQYTYDLAGNRITAKDPRNNTTTYVYDALNRLIQITQPDPDGTGVLTSPITQYTYDPAGNRLTETDPLNRVTQYRYDGRNRLTQVINPLNQAITYGYDLDDNQTSVTDALNQTTTYIYDARNRLTRETNALNQANNYVYDRVDNLISITDALNQVTTFAYDSLDRRIIVTNPLNQTTTTTYDLVGNVLSVTNAANQTTRYVYDNRNRQIQIIDALNQITKLSYDLNGNLVQITDALNNVTSYQYDGLNRLTTETNPLNKTRTFSYGVTSNLVGIVDRNNRARKFSYDTLNRLLAEQWLDAAGVVTASFRFTFDAASQVLTASDPSSRYAFSYDAAGRQTIVDGTGTSGVPNVILTSTYDVAGNRISLTDNIAGVLKGTQGFGYDALQRLTRVTQSGSGVSNKRVDLIYDAVGRMSGISRFASTDQSVPVVNSSLTFDLASKLTALTHVRNATTINSNGLTYDAAARVTQLMTVDGSSGYGYDATSQLTAATHSYQTSEAFSYDALGNRTGYVTTANNRLQSDGTFTYLYDDEGNRTQRTNIATGEVTSYTWDYRNRLTGVDTKTSGGVLTRSVAFKYDIFDRRIAKTVDLDGAGAGAAVTERYVYDRDHIMLVFVGANLKERYLYGANLDQVLAVEASSQVNWTLSDYLGTVRDLVSSAGVVQKHIKYDSFGNVTAQSAPTVKSRFGFTGREFDSETGLYYYRSRYYDSAVGRFISEDRIGFAGGDANLYRYVGNSATNGTDPFGLQTYVLQLGTTLGKAAGTVATGAELSVLAPVLAFAGVLLGFPSAAGEGSDKVRPLPVSGFTNTAGAGFGGGLLTFPDPQESRPTIYISPNGRYSDPNVINRGRDFEDIGGICSVPQGFPIPQPLFPPFLEAKKEKNIDLGEGYKVPEDIYHPSGADGLKQEILQDVKNEEYKLGKVGKNPDIQVKDGKIVLQSQENKKISIKTDIPVSKYPEITKSK
;
A
#
# COMPACT_ATOMS: atom_id res chain seq x y z
N MET A 1 52.17 -1.41 23.00
CA MET A 1 52.13 0.02 22.63
C MET A 1 50.88 0.64 23.21
N SER A 2 51.02 1.87 23.71
CA SER A 2 50.06 2.65 24.51
C SER A 2 48.67 2.79 23.88
N VAL A 3 47.64 2.47 24.65
CA VAL A 3 46.24 2.85 24.39
C VAL A 3 46.02 4.21 25.06
N LYS A 4 45.70 5.24 24.27
CA LYS A 4 45.27 6.56 24.75
C LYS A 4 43.95 6.91 24.07
N GLY A 5 42.93 7.18 24.89
CA GLY A 5 41.86 8.14 24.57
C GLY A 5 40.51 7.58 24.14
N LEU A 6 39.77 6.95 25.05
CA LEU A 6 38.29 6.92 25.01
C LEU A 6 37.79 7.56 26.31
N TYR A 7 37.41 8.83 26.21
CA TYR A 7 36.67 9.53 27.27
C TYR A 7 35.22 9.08 27.19
N LEU A 8 34.84 8.14 28.07
CA LEU A 8 33.45 7.90 28.42
C LEU A 8 33.04 8.99 29.44
N PRO A 9 31.87 9.64 29.32
CA PRO A 9 31.32 10.36 30.47
C PRO A 9 31.02 9.33 31.56
N ALA A 10 31.62 9.53 32.73
CA ALA A 10 31.40 8.72 33.91
C ALA A 10 29.91 8.69 34.24
N GLN A 11 29.27 7.53 34.06
CA GLN A 11 28.02 7.23 34.73
C GLN A 11 28.35 6.99 36.21
N THR A 12 27.89 7.90 37.07
CA THR A 12 28.06 7.76 38.51
C THR A 12 27.07 6.72 39.03
N ILE A 13 27.43 5.44 38.98
CA ILE A 13 26.81 4.43 39.84
C ILE A 13 27.45 4.59 41.22
N ALA A 14 26.74 5.19 42.17
CA ALA A 14 27.13 5.14 43.56
C ALA A 14 26.85 3.71 44.09
N LEU A 15 27.86 2.84 44.01
CA LEU A 15 27.88 1.57 44.72
C LEU A 15 28.06 1.86 46.21
N PHE A 16 26.98 1.72 46.99
CA PHE A 16 27.08 1.64 48.45
C PHE A 16 27.22 0.17 48.87
N THR A 17 28.29 -0.12 49.60
CA THR A 17 28.54 -1.41 50.26
C THR A 17 27.49 -1.70 51.34
N ALA A 18 26.89 -2.88 51.29
CA ALA A 18 25.92 -3.37 52.26
C ALA A 18 26.53 -3.52 53.67
N PRO A 19 25.79 -3.24 54.77
CA PRO A 19 26.23 -3.59 56.11
C PRO A 19 25.96 -5.08 56.39
N GLU A 20 27.00 -5.79 56.80
CA GLU A 20 26.95 -7.13 57.38
C GLU A 20 26.31 -7.08 58.78
N SER A 21 25.02 -7.34 58.92
CA SER A 21 24.45 -7.98 60.11
C SER A 21 22.96 -8.29 59.92
N TYR A 22 22.63 -9.58 59.95
CA TYR A 22 21.29 -10.16 59.86
C TYR A 22 20.55 -10.01 61.20
N SER A 23 19.33 -9.48 61.20
CA SER A 23 18.40 -9.52 62.34
C SER A 23 16.98 -9.83 61.82
N PRO A 24 16.25 -10.80 62.40
CA PRO A 24 14.93 -11.21 61.93
C PRO A 24 13.84 -10.47 62.71
N ASP A 25 13.48 -9.25 62.28
CA ASP A 25 12.22 -8.63 62.73
C ASP A 25 11.57 -7.89 61.56
N PHE A 26 10.41 -8.41 61.14
CA PHE A 26 9.68 -8.03 59.94
C PHE A 26 8.93 -6.70 60.11
N THR A 27 9.62 -5.60 59.84
CA THR A 27 9.02 -4.40 59.25
C THR A 27 9.91 -4.02 58.06
N GLU A 28 9.44 -4.25 56.83
CA GLU A 28 10.28 -4.15 55.63
C GLU A 28 10.78 -2.71 55.44
N ALA A 29 12.02 -2.42 55.86
CA ALA A 29 12.69 -1.17 55.55
C ALA A 29 13.07 -1.16 54.06
N VAL A 30 12.47 -0.24 53.31
CA VAL A 30 12.71 -0.03 51.87
C VAL A 30 14.08 0.63 51.65
N SER A 31 14.84 0.18 50.65
CA SER A 31 16.13 0.80 50.29
C SER A 31 15.99 2.26 49.85
N PRO A 32 17.06 3.09 49.96
CA PRO A 32 17.09 4.39 49.29
C PRO A 32 16.89 4.19 47.77
N ALA A 33 16.13 5.08 47.13
CA ALA A 33 15.79 4.93 45.72
C ALA A 33 17.04 4.94 44.83
N ALA A 34 17.21 3.91 44.01
CA ALA A 34 18.13 3.92 42.88
C ALA A 34 17.62 4.92 41.85
N VAL A 35 18.53 5.74 41.31
CA VAL A 35 18.22 6.82 40.37
C VAL A 35 18.89 6.51 39.05
N TYR A 36 18.09 6.40 37.99
CA TYR A 36 18.56 6.35 36.62
C TYR A 36 18.25 7.68 35.96
N THR A 37 19.26 8.27 35.31
CA THR A 37 19.12 9.51 34.56
C THR A 37 19.46 9.24 33.10
N ASP A 38 18.51 9.49 32.19
CA ASP A 38 18.78 9.35 30.76
C ASP A 38 19.70 10.47 30.24
N GLY A 39 20.09 10.39 28.96
CA GLY A 39 20.98 11.40 28.35
C GLY A 39 20.41 12.82 28.37
N ASN A 40 19.08 12.97 28.46
CA ASN A 40 18.39 14.25 28.52
C ASN A 40 18.24 14.79 29.96
N GLY A 41 18.73 14.06 30.97
CA GLY A 41 18.55 14.43 32.37
C GLY A 41 17.22 13.98 32.98
N ASN A 42 16.42 13.19 32.25
CA ASN A 42 15.15 12.68 32.76
C ASN A 42 15.40 11.58 33.79
N ILE A 43 14.79 11.71 34.97
CA ILE A 43 15.07 10.85 36.13
C ILE A 43 13.99 9.79 36.30
N LYS A 44 14.37 8.52 36.21
CA LYS A 44 13.58 7.38 36.67
C LYS A 44 14.11 6.94 38.03
N THR A 45 13.22 6.66 38.98
CA THR A 45 13.62 6.14 40.30
C THR A 45 13.07 4.74 40.52
N MET A 46 13.85 3.91 41.21
CA MET A 46 13.52 2.51 41.48
C MET A 46 13.81 2.24 42.96
N ARG A 47 12.81 1.76 43.70
CA ARG A 47 12.97 1.32 45.08
C ARG A 47 12.97 -0.19 45.12
N LEU A 48 14.04 -0.74 45.67
CA LEU A 48 14.20 -2.17 45.89
C LEU A 48 13.87 -2.51 47.35
N ASN A 49 13.39 -3.72 47.62
CA ASN A 49 13.38 -4.23 49.00
C ASN A 49 14.83 -4.62 49.42
N GLN A 50 15.03 -5.04 50.67
CA GLN A 50 16.35 -5.49 51.17
C GLN A 50 16.93 -6.69 50.41
N ARG A 51 16.08 -7.33 49.60
CA ARG A 51 16.36 -8.53 48.83
C ARG A 51 16.68 -8.24 47.36
N GLY A 52 16.62 -6.97 46.93
CA GLY A 52 16.92 -6.53 45.57
C GLY A 52 15.73 -6.50 44.61
N ASP A 53 14.53 -6.91 45.05
CA ASP A 53 13.35 -6.95 44.18
C ASP A 53 12.76 -5.54 44.01
N LEU A 54 12.39 -5.18 42.76
CA LEU A 54 11.78 -3.88 42.46
C LEU A 54 10.36 -3.79 43.03
N VAL A 55 10.17 -3.00 44.09
CA VAL A 55 8.87 -2.79 44.76
C VAL A 55 8.13 -1.59 44.19
N VAL A 56 8.85 -0.51 43.87
CA VAL A 56 8.25 0.72 43.35
C VAL A 56 9.13 1.31 42.26
N GLY A 57 8.56 1.58 41.09
CA GLY A 57 9.20 2.36 40.04
C GLY A 57 8.48 3.69 39.85
N THR A 58 9.23 4.78 39.70
CA THR A 58 8.70 6.07 39.25
C THR A 58 9.37 6.45 37.95
N ASP A 59 8.59 6.67 36.90
CA ASP A 59 9.11 7.15 35.63
C ASP A 59 9.48 8.64 35.67
N PRO A 60 10.07 9.19 34.58
CA PRO A 60 10.47 10.60 34.58
C PRO A 60 9.35 11.65 34.55
N VAL A 61 8.08 11.25 34.41
CA VAL A 61 6.94 12.16 34.53
C VAL A 61 6.19 11.97 35.85
N GLY A 62 6.73 11.15 36.77
CA GLY A 62 6.21 10.96 38.12
C GLY A 62 5.22 9.82 38.28
N ASN A 63 5.00 9.00 37.24
CA ASN A 63 4.03 7.91 37.32
C ASN A 63 4.58 6.74 38.12
N LEU A 64 3.76 6.19 39.01
CA LEU A 64 4.14 5.17 39.98
C LEU A 64 3.69 3.78 39.53
N THR A 65 4.61 2.83 39.41
CA THR A 65 4.30 1.40 39.32
C THR A 65 4.74 0.72 40.60
N SER A 66 4.03 -0.33 41.00
CA SER A 66 4.38 -1.08 42.21
C SER A 66 4.24 -2.58 42.03
N ASN A 67 5.04 -3.33 42.78
CA ASN A 67 5.06 -4.78 42.76
C ASN A 67 5.09 -5.33 44.19
N THR A 68 4.44 -6.46 44.41
CA THR A 68 4.54 -7.24 45.65
C THR A 68 5.10 -8.61 45.34
N TYR A 69 5.84 -9.17 46.30
CA TYR A 69 6.51 -10.46 46.16
C TYR A 69 6.21 -11.35 47.35
N ASN A 70 6.25 -12.67 47.16
CA ASN A 70 6.22 -13.62 48.26
C ASN A 70 7.62 -13.83 48.89
N ASN A 71 7.71 -14.67 49.92
CA ASN A 71 8.98 -15.01 50.58
C ASN A 71 9.99 -15.75 49.68
N GLN A 72 9.56 -16.21 48.50
CA GLN A 72 10.40 -16.83 47.48
C GLN A 72 10.81 -15.85 46.36
N HIS A 73 10.58 -14.54 46.56
CA HIS A 73 10.89 -13.48 45.58
C HIS A 73 10.10 -13.57 44.26
N GLN A 74 8.98 -14.28 44.25
CA GLN A 74 8.11 -14.36 43.08
C GLN A 74 7.10 -13.23 43.11
N LEU A 75 6.91 -12.55 41.98
CA LEU A 75 6.00 -11.42 41.81
C LEU A 75 4.55 -11.87 42.03
N THR A 76 3.92 -11.54 43.15
CA THR A 76 2.52 -11.93 43.45
C THR A 76 1.50 -10.93 42.90
N GLN A 77 1.90 -9.67 42.74
CA GLN A 77 1.05 -8.64 42.14
C GLN A 77 1.92 -7.57 41.50
N SER A 78 1.53 -7.11 40.32
CA SER A 78 2.03 -5.89 39.70
C SER A 78 0.89 -4.89 39.53
N SER A 79 1.13 -3.63 39.88
CA SER A 79 0.21 -2.51 39.69
C SER A 79 0.77 -1.55 38.65
N ASN A 80 0.00 -1.28 37.61
CA ASN A 80 0.38 -0.29 36.59
C ASN A 80 0.22 1.14 37.13
N ALA A 81 0.52 2.13 36.30
CA ALA A 81 0.50 3.52 36.72
C ALA A 81 -0.89 4.08 37.01
N ARG A 82 -1.95 3.39 36.55
CA ARG A 82 -3.35 3.68 36.90
C ARG A 82 -3.82 2.95 38.16
N GLY A 83 -2.96 2.19 38.84
CA GLY A 83 -3.31 1.40 40.02
C GLY A 83 -4.06 0.10 39.71
N GLN A 84 -4.05 -0.35 38.45
CA GLN A 84 -4.70 -1.60 38.03
C GLN A 84 -3.77 -2.77 38.31
N ASN A 85 -4.29 -3.77 39.00
CA ASN A 85 -3.50 -4.89 39.50
C ASN A 85 -3.61 -6.11 38.58
N THR A 86 -2.47 -6.73 38.30
CA THR A 86 -2.37 -8.09 37.79
C THR A 86 -1.77 -8.96 38.91
N THR A 87 -2.42 -10.06 39.26
CA THR A 87 -1.97 -11.01 40.28
C THR A 87 -1.52 -12.32 39.65
N TYR A 88 -0.52 -12.93 40.28
CA TYR A 88 0.11 -14.16 39.82
C TYR A 88 0.10 -15.17 40.95
N THR A 89 -0.30 -16.40 40.65
CA THR A 89 -0.16 -17.54 41.57
C THR A 89 0.87 -18.51 41.03
N TYR A 90 1.57 -19.18 41.93
CA TYR A 90 2.68 -20.07 41.60
C TYR A 90 2.47 -21.48 42.13
N ASP A 91 3.06 -22.47 41.49
CA ASP A 91 3.24 -23.80 42.08
C ASP A 91 4.47 -23.86 42.99
N SER A 92 4.76 -25.03 43.59
CA SER A 92 5.91 -25.22 44.49
C SER A 92 7.28 -25.10 43.80
N ARG A 93 7.31 -25.05 42.46
CA ARG A 93 8.51 -24.88 41.64
C ARG A 93 8.67 -23.45 41.12
N GLY A 94 7.71 -22.58 41.41
CA GLY A 94 7.73 -21.18 41.01
C GLY A 94 7.22 -20.92 39.60
N ASN A 95 6.47 -21.85 39.00
CA ASN A 95 5.81 -21.60 37.73
C ASN A 95 4.50 -20.86 37.94
N VAL A 96 4.20 -19.88 37.09
CA VAL A 96 2.91 -19.16 37.13
C VAL A 96 1.79 -20.13 36.76
N THR A 97 0.92 -20.48 37.71
CA THR A 97 -0.24 -21.36 37.49
C THR A 97 -1.49 -20.57 37.12
N ARG A 98 -1.56 -19.29 37.48
CA ARG A 98 -2.70 -18.42 37.16
C ARG A 98 -2.27 -16.97 37.07
N LEU A 99 -2.85 -16.25 36.12
CA LEU A 99 -2.72 -14.81 35.95
C LEU A 99 -4.11 -14.18 35.94
N VAL A 100 -4.36 -13.22 36.83
CA VAL A 100 -5.64 -12.49 36.93
C VAL A 100 -5.39 -10.99 36.85
N ASP A 101 -6.05 -10.33 35.93
CA ASP A 101 -6.13 -8.87 35.83
C ASP A 101 -7.56 -8.37 36.12
N SER A 102 -7.77 -7.05 36.06
CA SER A 102 -9.08 -6.44 36.34
C SER A 102 -10.17 -6.73 35.30
N ILE A 103 -9.83 -7.23 34.10
CA ILE A 103 -10.79 -7.55 33.03
C ILE A 103 -11.20 -9.03 33.09
N SER A 104 -10.24 -9.92 33.29
CA SER A 104 -10.41 -11.37 33.44
C SER A 104 -11.17 -11.73 34.72
N GLY A 105 -10.93 -11.02 35.83
CA GLY A 105 -11.54 -11.31 37.12
C GLY A 105 -11.27 -12.74 37.58
N ALA A 106 -12.29 -13.47 38.07
CA ALA A 106 -12.11 -14.84 38.53
C ALA A 106 -11.66 -15.81 37.41
N ASN A 107 -11.87 -15.47 36.14
CA ASN A 107 -11.54 -16.30 34.98
C ASN A 107 -10.17 -15.93 34.38
N GLY A 108 -9.17 -15.67 35.22
CA GLY A 108 -7.79 -15.45 34.76
C GLY A 108 -7.23 -16.65 33.98
N LYS A 109 -6.21 -16.39 33.15
CA LYS A 109 -5.50 -17.43 32.40
C LYS A 109 -4.90 -18.44 33.37
N GLN A 110 -4.97 -19.73 33.04
CA GLN A 110 -4.42 -20.81 33.85
C GLN A 110 -3.39 -21.60 33.05
N PHE A 111 -2.37 -22.09 33.74
CA PHE A 111 -1.27 -22.83 33.15
C PHE A 111 -1.01 -24.10 33.96
N THR A 112 -0.73 -25.19 33.26
CA THR A 112 -0.22 -26.42 33.87
C THR A 112 1.12 -26.77 33.24
N TYR A 113 1.98 -27.44 34.00
CA TYR A 113 3.35 -27.73 33.61
C TYR A 113 3.66 -29.22 33.76
N ASP A 114 4.53 -29.71 32.89
CA ASP A 114 5.11 -31.05 32.97
C ASP A 114 5.99 -31.19 34.22
N PRO A 115 5.82 -32.26 35.03
CA PRO A 115 6.56 -32.44 36.27
C PRO A 115 8.04 -32.80 36.08
N THR A 116 8.55 -33.01 34.87
CA THR A 116 9.95 -33.40 34.64
C THR A 116 10.77 -32.27 34.05
N PHE A 117 10.31 -31.70 32.93
CA PHE A 117 10.98 -30.68 32.13
C PHE A 117 10.46 -29.27 32.38
N ASN A 118 9.42 -29.13 33.22
CA ASN A 118 8.89 -27.82 33.63
C ASN A 118 8.36 -26.97 32.46
N GLN A 119 7.81 -27.64 31.44
CA GLN A 119 7.24 -27.01 30.24
C GLN A 119 5.72 -26.97 30.32
N ILE A 120 5.09 -25.99 29.68
CA ILE A 120 3.63 -25.86 29.70
C ILE A 120 2.98 -27.04 28.99
N THR A 121 2.06 -27.71 29.68
CA THR A 121 1.23 -28.81 29.14
C THR A 121 -0.19 -28.37 28.81
N SER A 122 -0.66 -27.28 29.39
CA SER A 122 -1.98 -26.72 29.08
C SER A 122 -2.03 -25.22 29.38
N VAL A 123 -2.69 -24.48 28.50
CA VAL A 123 -3.09 -23.09 28.70
C VAL A 123 -4.60 -23.04 28.62
N THR A 124 -5.25 -22.58 29.68
CA THR A 124 -6.68 -22.26 29.69
C THR A 124 -6.82 -20.75 29.65
N ASP A 125 -7.50 -20.23 28.64
CA ASP A 125 -7.72 -18.79 28.50
C ASP A 125 -8.90 -18.29 29.35
N GLU A 126 -9.20 -17.00 29.25
CA GLU A 126 -10.22 -16.33 30.05
C GLU A 126 -11.67 -16.66 29.65
N LEU A 127 -11.86 -17.37 28.53
CA LEU A 127 -13.13 -17.97 28.13
C LEU A 127 -13.23 -19.45 28.54
N GLY A 128 -12.20 -20.01 29.18
CA GLY A 128 -12.14 -21.42 29.57
C GLY A 128 -11.74 -22.35 28.42
N ARG A 129 -11.30 -21.83 27.28
CA ARG A 129 -10.82 -22.64 26.16
C ARG A 129 -9.42 -23.14 26.46
N VAL A 130 -9.15 -24.39 26.09
CA VAL A 130 -7.93 -25.10 26.48
C VAL A 130 -7.09 -25.40 25.26
N THR A 131 -5.83 -24.94 25.28
CA THR A 131 -4.77 -25.41 24.38
C THR A 131 -3.88 -26.37 25.15
N THR A 132 -3.71 -27.59 24.65
CA THR A 132 -2.87 -28.61 25.31
C THR A 132 -1.61 -28.90 24.51
N TYR A 133 -0.53 -29.24 25.22
CA TYR A 133 0.75 -29.62 24.66
C TYR A 133 1.15 -30.99 25.20
N GLN A 134 1.48 -31.92 24.31
CA GLN A 134 2.04 -33.21 24.70
C GLN A 134 3.55 -33.10 24.72
N ILE A 135 4.17 -33.30 25.88
CA ILE A 135 5.61 -33.25 26.08
C ILE A 135 6.16 -34.67 26.16
N ASP A 136 7.23 -34.96 25.44
CA ASP A 136 7.91 -36.26 25.49
C ASP A 136 8.58 -36.44 26.87
N PRO A 137 8.17 -37.45 27.67
CA PRO A 137 8.72 -37.66 29.00
C PRO A 137 10.19 -38.10 29.01
N ALA A 138 10.76 -38.49 27.87
CA ALA A 138 12.16 -38.92 27.78
C ALA A 138 13.13 -37.75 27.54
N ASN A 139 12.70 -36.69 26.85
CA ASN A 139 13.61 -35.61 26.39
C ASN A 139 13.03 -34.19 26.47
N GLY A 140 11.74 -34.02 26.80
CA GLY A 140 11.08 -32.73 26.93
C GLY A 140 10.65 -32.09 25.61
N ASN A 141 10.72 -32.77 24.47
CA ASN A 141 10.28 -32.19 23.21
C ASN A 141 8.74 -32.13 23.12
N THR A 142 8.17 -31.07 22.56
CA THR A 142 6.72 -30.95 22.34
C THR A 142 6.28 -31.82 21.15
N LEU A 143 5.60 -32.93 21.39
CA LEU A 143 5.14 -33.86 20.36
C LEU A 143 3.90 -33.37 19.61
N SER A 144 3.01 -32.63 20.28
CA SER A 144 1.83 -32.04 19.65
C SER A 144 1.32 -30.82 20.38
N ALA A 145 0.70 -29.90 19.64
CA ALA A 145 -0.13 -28.82 20.16
C ALA A 145 -1.57 -29.03 19.67
N THR A 146 -2.54 -29.01 20.60
CA THR A 146 -3.95 -29.28 20.31
C THR A 146 -4.84 -28.14 20.79
N GLN A 147 -5.63 -27.59 19.86
CA GLN A 147 -6.66 -26.58 20.12
C GLN A 147 -8.03 -27.11 19.67
N THR A 148 -9.09 -26.99 20.47
CA THR A 148 -10.39 -27.61 20.12
C THR A 148 -11.34 -26.64 19.42
N VAL A 149 -11.92 -27.03 18.27
CA VAL A 149 -12.89 -26.26 17.46
C VAL A 149 -14.22 -26.99 17.31
N GLY A 150 -15.27 -26.47 17.96
CA GLY A 150 -16.60 -27.09 17.87
C GLY A 150 -16.62 -28.57 18.28
N GLY A 151 -15.71 -28.99 19.17
CA GLY A 151 -15.50 -30.39 19.56
C GLY A 151 -14.44 -31.15 18.75
N ASN A 152 -13.92 -30.59 17.65
CA ASN A 152 -12.87 -31.19 16.81
C ASN A 152 -11.48 -30.65 17.19
N PRO A 153 -10.53 -31.51 17.61
CA PRO A 153 -9.17 -31.07 17.95
C PRO A 153 -8.36 -30.72 16.68
N GLN A 154 -7.86 -29.49 16.62
CA GLN A 154 -6.84 -29.03 15.69
C GLN A 154 -5.48 -29.44 16.24
N VAL A 155 -4.89 -30.48 15.67
CA VAL A 155 -3.63 -31.03 16.16
C VAL A 155 -2.51 -30.70 15.18
N THR A 156 -1.51 -29.96 15.65
CA THR A 156 -0.22 -29.87 14.97
C THR A 156 0.75 -30.81 15.68
N THR A 157 1.37 -31.73 14.96
CA THR A 157 2.34 -32.68 15.51
C THR A 157 3.75 -32.39 15.04
N TYR A 158 4.72 -32.70 15.89
CA TYR A 158 6.14 -32.47 15.65
C TYR A 158 6.91 -33.76 15.84
N THR A 159 7.83 -34.05 14.93
CA THR A 159 8.89 -35.04 15.17
C THR A 159 10.23 -34.34 15.27
N TYR A 160 11.22 -35.01 15.86
CA TYR A 160 12.51 -34.41 16.18
C TYR A 160 13.65 -35.29 15.69
N THR A 161 14.76 -34.65 15.33
CA THR A 161 16.04 -35.33 15.12
C THR A 161 16.60 -35.84 16.46
N PRO A 162 17.59 -36.75 16.47
CA PRO A 162 18.26 -37.18 17.72
C PRO A 162 18.89 -36.02 18.52
N LYS A 163 19.10 -34.86 17.90
CA LYS A 163 19.60 -33.63 18.54
C LYS A 163 18.49 -32.71 19.08
N GLY A 164 17.23 -33.13 19.04
CA GLY A 164 16.09 -32.33 19.52
C GLY A 164 15.64 -31.22 18.57
N GLN A 165 16.03 -31.26 17.29
CA GLN A 165 15.63 -30.26 16.29
C GLN A 165 14.36 -30.72 15.56
N VAL A 166 13.38 -29.83 15.34
CA VAL A 166 12.12 -30.16 14.68
C VAL A 166 12.37 -30.70 13.26
N SER A 167 12.08 -31.97 13.04
CA SER A 167 12.28 -32.67 11.77
C SER A 167 11.03 -32.64 10.90
N THR A 168 9.86 -33.00 11.41
CA THR A 168 8.59 -32.83 10.67
C THR A 168 7.64 -31.94 11.45
N ILE A 169 6.89 -31.11 10.74
CA ILE A 169 5.70 -30.43 11.23
C ILE A 169 4.54 -30.97 10.41
N THR A 170 3.58 -31.61 11.07
CA THR A 170 2.34 -32.07 10.43
C THR A 170 1.21 -31.23 10.97
N ASP A 171 0.55 -30.47 10.09
CA ASP A 171 -0.55 -29.62 10.49
C ASP A 171 -1.86 -30.38 10.73
N ALA A 172 -2.91 -29.64 11.12
CA ALA A 172 -4.22 -30.20 11.38
C ALA A 172 -4.92 -30.81 10.15
N LEU A 173 -4.47 -30.51 8.93
CA LEU A 173 -4.92 -31.16 7.69
C LEU A 173 -4.05 -32.37 7.31
N GLY A 174 -3.03 -32.72 8.10
CA GLY A 174 -2.11 -33.82 7.84
C GLY A 174 -0.99 -33.47 6.85
N ARG A 175 -0.81 -32.20 6.49
CA ARG A 175 0.20 -31.77 5.52
C ARG A 175 1.54 -31.60 6.21
N ILE A 176 2.59 -32.09 5.57
CA ILE A 176 3.90 -32.23 6.19
C ILE A 176 4.86 -31.17 5.65
N THR A 177 5.50 -30.44 6.56
CA THR A 177 6.74 -29.69 6.30
C THR A 177 7.90 -30.47 6.92
N PHE A 178 8.87 -30.86 6.11
CA PHE A 178 10.03 -31.64 6.53
C PHE A 178 11.31 -30.81 6.46
N ASN A 179 11.99 -30.74 7.59
CA ASN A 179 13.19 -29.96 7.83
C ASN A 179 14.38 -30.90 7.99
N GLU A 180 15.41 -30.68 7.18
CA GLU A 180 16.64 -31.44 7.21
C GLU A 180 17.81 -30.56 7.66
N TYR A 181 18.64 -31.10 8.55
CA TYR A 181 19.76 -30.40 9.17
C TYR A 181 21.07 -31.06 8.80
N ASN A 182 22.11 -30.25 8.59
CA ASN A 182 23.44 -30.75 8.31
C ASN A 182 24.12 -31.29 9.59
N ALA A 183 25.35 -31.81 9.47
CA ALA A 183 26.09 -32.36 10.61
C ALA A 183 26.28 -31.34 11.76
N GLN A 184 26.34 -30.04 11.45
CA GLN A 184 26.45 -28.94 12.41
C GLN A 184 25.09 -28.49 12.97
N GLY A 185 23.98 -29.13 12.61
CA GLY A 185 22.64 -28.80 13.10
C GLY A 185 22.01 -27.58 12.42
N ARG A 186 22.46 -27.17 11.23
CA ARG A 186 21.87 -26.03 10.49
C ARG A 186 20.90 -26.55 9.44
N LEU A 187 19.74 -25.89 9.31
CA LEU A 187 18.67 -26.23 8.37
C LEU A 187 19.17 -26.06 6.93
N PHE A 188 19.45 -27.13 6.20
CA PHE A 188 19.96 -27.03 4.82
C PHE A 188 18.90 -27.34 3.76
N ARG A 189 17.76 -27.93 4.15
CA ARG A 189 16.66 -28.23 3.24
C ARG A 189 15.32 -28.21 3.95
N VAL A 190 14.32 -27.64 3.27
CA VAL A 190 12.91 -27.65 3.68
C VAL A 190 12.09 -28.24 2.55
N THR A 191 11.30 -29.27 2.84
CA THR A 191 10.33 -29.86 1.91
C THR A 191 8.92 -29.51 2.40
N ILE A 192 8.23 -28.62 1.68
CA ILE A 192 6.87 -28.18 1.98
C ILE A 192 5.88 -29.11 1.28
N ALA A 193 4.77 -29.43 1.95
CA ALA A 193 3.72 -30.33 1.43
C ALA A 193 4.30 -31.69 1.00
N GLN A 194 5.19 -32.25 1.81
CA GLN A 194 5.93 -33.48 1.51
C GLN A 194 4.97 -34.63 1.18
N GLY A 195 5.28 -35.37 0.10
CA GLY A 195 4.50 -36.52 -0.34
C GLY A 195 3.22 -36.18 -1.11
N THR A 196 2.95 -34.90 -1.36
CA THR A 196 1.81 -34.44 -2.16
C THR A 196 2.25 -34.00 -3.57
N ALA A 197 1.29 -33.79 -4.48
CA ALA A 197 1.55 -33.26 -5.81
C ALA A 197 2.08 -31.81 -5.79
N ASP A 198 1.86 -31.08 -4.70
CA ASP A 198 2.24 -29.67 -4.55
C ASP A 198 3.62 -29.49 -3.90
N GLN A 199 4.37 -30.57 -3.70
CA GLN A 199 5.63 -30.56 -2.95
C GLN A 199 6.62 -29.53 -3.51
N ALA A 200 7.18 -28.70 -2.63
CA ALA A 200 8.20 -27.71 -2.96
C ALA A 200 9.43 -27.89 -2.07
N ILE A 201 10.63 -27.75 -2.65
CA ILE A 201 11.89 -27.94 -1.93
C ILE A 201 12.69 -26.65 -1.95
N LEU A 202 13.10 -26.18 -0.77
CA LEU A 202 14.00 -25.05 -0.59
C LEU A 202 15.33 -25.58 -0.06
N ASN A 203 16.45 -25.07 -0.58
CA ASN A 203 17.79 -25.46 -0.12
C ASN A 203 18.60 -24.26 0.36
N TYR A 204 19.40 -24.49 1.40
CA TYR A 204 20.20 -23.50 2.09
C TYR A 204 21.63 -24.03 2.27
N GLU A 205 22.64 -23.24 1.95
CA GLU A 205 24.04 -23.57 2.19
C GLU A 205 24.69 -22.50 3.08
N TYR A 206 25.63 -22.89 3.94
CA TYR A 206 26.23 -22.01 4.96
C TYR A 206 27.76 -22.07 4.90
N ASN A 207 28.42 -20.97 5.29
CA ASN A 207 29.86 -20.99 5.55
C ASN A 207 30.19 -21.71 6.87
N SER A 208 31.48 -21.88 7.18
CA SER A 208 31.94 -22.49 8.44
C SER A 208 31.41 -21.76 9.68
N ALA A 209 31.30 -20.43 9.62
CA ALA A 209 30.79 -19.60 10.71
C ALA A 209 29.25 -19.65 10.89
N GLY A 210 28.50 -20.19 9.93
CA GLY A 210 27.04 -20.39 10.04
C GLY A 210 26.17 -19.38 9.35
N TYR A 211 26.76 -18.52 8.51
CA TYR A 211 26.03 -17.56 7.71
C TYR A 211 25.66 -18.16 6.36
N GLN A 212 24.44 -17.92 5.91
CA GLN A 212 23.90 -18.48 4.66
C GLN A 212 24.67 -17.93 3.46
N THR A 213 25.29 -18.77 2.66
CA THR A 213 26.05 -18.39 1.45
C THR A 213 25.25 -18.58 0.16
N LYS A 214 24.23 -19.46 0.20
CA LYS A 214 23.39 -19.76 -0.96
C LYS A 214 21.99 -20.13 -0.52
N PHE A 215 21.00 -19.63 -1.24
CA PHE A 215 19.61 -20.04 -1.18
C PHE A 215 19.18 -20.52 -2.56
N THR A 216 18.52 -21.67 -2.62
CA THR A 216 17.93 -22.20 -3.86
C THR A 216 16.43 -22.34 -3.64
N ASP A 217 15.64 -21.65 -4.46
CA ASP A 217 14.19 -21.71 -4.41
C ASP A 217 13.62 -23.03 -4.98
N ALA A 218 12.30 -23.16 -4.98
CA ALA A 218 11.62 -24.38 -5.39
C ALA A 218 11.69 -24.66 -6.90
N LYS A 219 12.03 -23.67 -7.72
CA LYS A 219 12.27 -23.81 -9.17
C LYS A 219 13.76 -24.01 -9.49
N GLY A 220 14.64 -23.93 -8.50
CA GLY A 220 16.08 -24.07 -8.66
C GLY A 220 16.82 -22.74 -8.90
N ASN A 221 16.15 -21.60 -8.78
CA ASN A 221 16.80 -20.30 -8.91
C ASN A 221 17.69 -20.05 -7.69
N ILE A 222 18.88 -19.48 -7.91
CA ILE A 222 19.93 -19.37 -6.90
C ILE A 222 20.16 -17.91 -6.51
N THR A 223 20.11 -17.63 -5.21
CA THR A 223 20.61 -16.38 -4.61
C THR A 223 21.89 -16.67 -3.83
N LEU A 224 22.95 -15.89 -4.07
CA LEU A 224 24.23 -16.00 -3.37
C LEU A 224 24.45 -14.82 -2.42
N TYR A 225 25.11 -15.11 -1.31
CA TYR A 225 25.44 -14.15 -0.26
C TYR A 225 26.94 -14.22 0.03
N SER A 226 27.59 -13.07 0.16
CA SER A 226 28.99 -12.98 0.54
C SER A 226 29.16 -12.12 1.78
N TYR A 227 30.16 -12.45 2.58
CA TYR A 227 30.42 -11.84 3.87
C TYR A 227 31.86 -11.33 3.94
N ASP A 228 32.09 -10.31 4.77
CA ASP A 228 33.46 -9.95 5.16
C ASP A 228 33.99 -10.83 6.31
N VAL A 229 35.22 -10.56 6.75
CA VAL A 229 35.89 -11.29 7.84
C VAL A 229 35.21 -11.12 9.20
N MET A 230 34.32 -10.14 9.36
CA MET A 230 33.49 -9.93 10.54
C MET A 230 32.08 -10.53 10.37
N ASN A 231 31.87 -11.31 9.30
CA ASN A 231 30.60 -11.95 8.92
C ASN A 231 29.45 -10.98 8.61
N ARG A 232 29.75 -9.76 8.14
CA ARG A 232 28.75 -8.79 7.70
C ARG A 232 28.49 -8.95 6.21
N LEU A 233 27.24 -8.82 5.78
CA LEU A 233 26.80 -9.09 4.40
C LEU A 233 27.37 -8.04 3.43
N THR A 234 28.31 -8.41 2.57
CA THR A 234 28.94 -7.48 1.61
C THR A 234 28.35 -7.54 0.22
N ARG A 235 27.70 -8.65 -0.15
CA ARG A 235 27.17 -8.85 -1.48
C ARG A 235 25.97 -9.79 -1.49
N VAL A 236 24.95 -9.41 -2.25
CA VAL A 236 23.82 -10.29 -2.62
C VAL A 236 23.79 -10.39 -4.14
N THR A 237 23.86 -11.61 -4.67
CA THR A 237 23.68 -11.88 -6.10
C THR A 237 22.38 -12.63 -6.27
N SER A 238 21.38 -11.96 -6.86
CA SER A 238 20.07 -12.55 -7.14
C SER A 238 20.14 -13.54 -8.30
N PRO A 239 19.10 -14.38 -8.51
CA PRO A 239 19.05 -15.28 -9.65
C PRO A 239 19.29 -14.57 -10.98
N ASP A 240 19.85 -15.31 -11.93
CA ASP A 240 19.89 -14.86 -13.31
C ASP A 240 18.43 -14.73 -13.84
N PRO A 241 17.99 -13.53 -14.26
CA PRO A 241 16.62 -13.35 -14.70
C PRO A 241 16.28 -14.18 -15.95
N ASP A 242 17.15 -14.25 -16.95
CA ASP A 242 16.87 -14.94 -18.22
C ASP A 242 17.76 -16.17 -18.45
N GLY A 243 18.53 -16.57 -17.43
CA GLY A 243 19.32 -17.80 -17.44
C GLY A 243 20.61 -17.62 -18.24
N ALA A 244 20.76 -18.30 -19.37
CA ALA A 244 21.90 -18.10 -20.27
C ALA A 244 21.66 -16.95 -21.27
N GLY A 245 20.78 -16.01 -20.92
CA GLY A 245 20.33 -14.93 -21.79
C GLY A 245 21.26 -13.71 -21.77
N THR A 246 20.67 -12.54 -22.01
CA THR A 246 21.43 -11.27 -22.15
C THR A 246 21.50 -10.50 -20.85
N LEU A 247 20.60 -10.74 -19.91
CA LEU A 247 20.65 -10.12 -18.60
C LEU A 247 21.66 -10.86 -17.75
N THR A 248 22.26 -10.13 -16.82
CA THR A 248 23.16 -10.71 -15.81
C THR A 248 22.42 -10.76 -14.48
N SER A 249 22.76 -11.72 -13.62
CA SER A 249 22.37 -11.74 -12.21
C SER A 249 22.54 -10.35 -11.55
N PRO A 250 21.47 -9.75 -11.01
CA PRO A 250 21.58 -8.50 -10.27
C PRO A 250 22.46 -8.64 -9.04
N VAL A 251 23.34 -7.66 -8.79
CA VAL A 251 24.26 -7.67 -7.66
C VAL A 251 24.05 -6.41 -6.82
N ASN A 252 23.70 -6.59 -5.54
CA ASN A 252 23.77 -5.52 -4.55
C ASN A 252 25.07 -5.67 -3.75
N GLN A 253 25.71 -4.54 -3.42
CA GLN A 253 26.94 -4.53 -2.62
C GLN A 253 26.85 -3.56 -1.44
N TYR A 254 27.46 -3.94 -0.32
CA TYR A 254 27.46 -3.15 0.90
C TYR A 254 28.87 -3.05 1.48
N THR A 255 29.17 -1.92 2.11
CA THR A 255 30.40 -1.74 2.89
C THR A 255 30.06 -1.16 4.26
N TYR A 256 30.94 -1.38 5.23
CA TYR A 256 30.71 -1.06 6.63
C TYR A 256 31.93 -0.38 7.25
N ASP A 257 31.70 0.46 8.27
CA ASP A 257 32.77 0.97 9.13
C ASP A 257 33.26 -0.07 10.14
N LEU A 258 34.15 0.29 11.08
CA LEU A 258 34.63 -0.63 12.11
C LEU A 258 33.59 -0.93 13.21
N ALA A 259 32.58 -0.08 13.39
CA ALA A 259 31.51 -0.27 14.36
C ALA A 259 30.38 -1.17 13.83
N GLY A 260 30.41 -1.52 12.53
CA GLY A 260 29.38 -2.34 11.89
C GLY A 260 28.27 -1.53 11.22
N ASN A 261 28.38 -0.20 11.17
CA ASN A 261 27.42 0.64 10.47
C ASN A 261 27.66 0.56 8.96
N ARG A 262 26.59 0.44 8.17
CA ARG A 262 26.71 0.39 6.70
C ARG A 262 27.04 1.78 6.16
N ILE A 263 28.19 1.96 5.51
CA ILE A 263 28.62 3.25 4.95
C ILE A 263 28.23 3.43 3.48
N THR A 264 28.11 2.34 2.71
CA THR A 264 27.61 2.38 1.32
C THR A 264 26.67 1.24 1.01
N ALA A 265 25.68 1.50 0.16
CA ALA A 265 24.89 0.50 -0.56
C ALA A 265 24.97 0.78 -2.06
N LYS A 266 25.24 -0.25 -2.86
CA LYS A 266 25.28 -0.18 -4.32
C LYS A 266 24.20 -1.06 -4.93
N ASP A 267 23.43 -0.49 -5.84
CA ASP A 267 22.41 -1.22 -6.61
C ASP A 267 23.05 -2.04 -7.76
N PRO A 268 22.27 -2.86 -8.50
CA PRO A 268 22.75 -3.61 -9.65
C PRO A 268 23.29 -2.78 -10.83
N ARG A 269 23.05 -1.47 -10.87
CA ARG A 269 23.65 -0.51 -11.82
C ARG A 269 24.88 0.17 -11.25
N ASN A 270 25.35 -0.23 -10.06
CA ASN A 270 26.45 0.38 -9.31
C ASN A 270 26.17 1.84 -8.88
N ASN A 271 24.89 2.26 -8.84
CA ASN A 271 24.48 3.51 -8.21
C ASN A 271 24.70 3.40 -6.71
N THR A 272 25.32 4.41 -6.09
CA THR A 272 25.76 4.35 -4.68
C THR A 272 24.95 5.27 -3.79
N THR A 273 24.35 4.71 -2.75
CA THR A 273 23.80 5.43 -1.60
C THR A 273 24.82 5.39 -0.46
N THR A 274 25.12 6.53 0.17
CA THR A 274 26.05 6.60 1.30
C THR A 274 25.35 7.03 2.58
N TYR A 275 25.85 6.54 3.72
CA TYR A 275 25.30 6.79 5.04
C TYR A 275 26.40 7.35 5.96
N VAL A 276 26.06 8.37 6.75
CA VAL A 276 26.97 8.97 7.74
C VAL A 276 26.34 8.84 9.12
N TYR A 277 27.15 8.41 10.08
CA TYR A 277 26.74 8.20 11.46
C TYR A 277 27.49 9.15 12.39
N ASP A 278 26.88 9.51 13.51
CA ASP A 278 27.58 10.20 14.59
C ASP A 278 28.41 9.24 15.46
N ALA A 279 29.12 9.78 16.45
CA ALA A 279 29.96 9.01 17.37
C ALA A 279 29.18 8.00 18.25
N LEU A 280 27.85 8.08 18.27
CA LEU A 280 26.95 7.14 18.97
C LEU A 280 26.33 6.13 18.00
N ASN A 281 26.85 6.01 16.77
CA ASN A 281 26.36 5.12 15.71
C ASN A 281 24.92 5.42 15.27
N ARG A 282 24.48 6.68 15.38
CA ARG A 282 23.15 7.11 14.92
C ARG A 282 23.27 7.74 13.55
N LEU A 283 22.37 7.39 12.63
CA LEU A 283 22.38 7.87 11.25
C LEU A 283 22.05 9.36 11.18
N ILE A 284 22.99 10.20 10.77
CA ILE A 284 22.81 11.66 10.67
C ILE A 284 22.68 12.16 9.23
N GLN A 285 23.06 11.36 8.23
CA GLN A 285 22.91 11.73 6.83
C GLN A 285 22.76 10.53 5.91
N ILE A 286 21.87 10.65 4.93
CA ILE A 286 21.78 9.77 3.76
C ILE A 286 22.05 10.62 2.53
N THR A 287 22.96 10.17 1.66
CA THR A 287 23.19 10.77 0.34
C THR A 287 22.84 9.73 -0.71
N GLN A 288 21.84 10.05 -1.52
CA GLN A 288 21.35 9.20 -2.61
C GLN A 288 22.23 9.35 -3.87
N PRO A 289 22.17 8.40 -4.82
CA PRO A 289 22.84 8.54 -6.11
C PRO A 289 22.49 9.85 -6.80
N ASP A 290 23.44 10.40 -7.55
CA ASP A 290 23.17 11.56 -8.39
C ASP A 290 22.13 11.19 -9.46
N PRO A 291 20.93 11.83 -9.51
CA PRO A 291 19.85 11.43 -10.39
C PRO A 291 20.22 11.40 -11.86
N ASP A 292 21.03 12.35 -12.33
CA ASP A 292 21.48 12.44 -13.74
C ASP A 292 22.96 12.09 -13.92
N GLY A 293 23.60 11.56 -12.87
CA GLY A 293 24.97 11.07 -12.89
C GLY A 293 25.99 12.19 -12.73
N THR A 294 26.58 12.67 -13.82
CA THR A 294 27.51 13.82 -13.80
C THR A 294 26.86 15.06 -14.42
N GLY A 295 25.53 15.14 -14.37
CA GLY A 295 24.76 16.19 -15.00
C GLY A 295 24.65 17.44 -14.15
N VAL A 296 23.51 18.12 -14.23
CA VAL A 296 23.27 19.41 -13.56
C VAL A 296 22.63 19.20 -12.19
N LEU A 297 21.93 18.08 -11.99
CA LEU A 297 21.38 17.74 -10.69
C LEU A 297 22.50 17.35 -9.74
N THR A 298 22.18 17.37 -8.45
CA THR A 298 23.09 16.94 -7.39
C THR A 298 22.45 15.81 -6.61
N SER A 299 23.25 14.92 -6.05
CA SER A 299 22.82 13.90 -5.10
C SER A 299 21.86 14.46 -4.02
N PRO A 300 20.63 13.92 -3.90
CA PRO A 300 19.74 14.28 -2.82
C PRO A 300 20.31 13.89 -1.46
N ILE A 301 20.25 14.81 -0.49
CA ILE A 301 20.75 14.61 0.87
C ILE A 301 19.57 14.71 1.84
N THR A 302 19.46 13.76 2.76
CA THR A 302 18.55 13.84 3.91
C THR A 302 19.38 13.82 5.18
N GLN A 303 19.10 14.73 6.12
CA GLN A 303 19.86 14.88 7.36
C GLN A 303 18.96 14.75 8.58
N TYR A 304 19.54 14.23 9.67
CA TYR A 304 18.87 14.03 10.95
C TYR A 304 19.68 14.62 12.09
N THR A 305 18.99 15.14 13.10
CA THR A 305 19.60 15.46 14.40
C THR A 305 18.89 14.71 15.51
N TYR A 306 19.59 14.49 16.62
CA TYR A 306 19.09 13.73 17.76
C TYR A 306 19.39 14.47 19.07
N ASP A 307 18.54 14.25 20.07
CA ASP A 307 18.85 14.62 21.44
C ASP A 307 19.85 13.63 22.07
N PRO A 308 20.41 13.90 23.26
CA PRO A 308 21.27 12.97 23.98
C PRO A 308 20.66 11.59 24.30
N ALA A 309 19.34 11.48 24.47
CA ALA A 309 18.65 10.19 24.68
C ALA A 309 18.48 9.35 23.40
N GLY A 310 18.74 9.92 22.22
CA GLY A 310 18.63 9.25 20.93
C GLY A 310 17.31 9.47 20.20
N ASN A 311 16.47 10.40 20.66
CA ASN A 311 15.26 10.79 19.95
C ASN A 311 15.61 11.75 18.81
N ARG A 312 15.01 11.55 17.63
CA ARG A 312 15.27 12.40 16.46
C ARG A 312 14.61 13.75 16.66
N LEU A 313 15.37 14.83 16.70
CA LEU A 313 14.85 16.20 16.86
C LEU A 313 14.45 16.84 15.55
N THR A 314 15.21 16.60 14.48
CA THR A 314 14.91 17.16 13.16
C THR A 314 15.10 16.16 12.04
N GLU A 315 14.37 16.37 10.95
CA GLU A 315 14.64 15.79 9.65
C GLU A 315 14.65 16.89 8.60
N THR A 316 15.76 17.01 7.88
CA THR A 316 15.96 17.94 6.78
C THR A 316 15.94 17.18 5.48
N ASP A 317 15.00 17.49 4.59
CA ASP A 317 14.86 16.82 3.30
C ASP A 317 15.83 17.37 2.23
N PRO A 318 15.89 16.77 1.02
CA PRO A 318 16.78 17.23 -0.05
C PRO A 318 16.54 18.64 -0.58
N LEU A 319 15.43 19.28 -0.22
CA LEU A 319 15.13 20.68 -0.54
C LEU A 319 15.42 21.62 0.66
N ASN A 320 16.13 21.14 1.69
CA ASN A 320 16.44 21.83 2.93
C ASN A 320 15.21 22.22 3.76
N ARG A 321 14.11 21.46 3.63
CA ARG A 321 12.88 21.69 4.40
C ARG A 321 12.95 20.87 5.68
N VAL A 322 12.72 21.51 6.81
CA VAL A 322 12.95 20.92 8.14
C VAL A 322 11.63 20.57 8.82
N THR A 323 11.49 19.32 9.27
CA THR A 323 10.50 18.96 10.30
C THR A 323 11.15 18.75 11.63
N GLN A 324 10.42 19.12 12.67
CA GLN A 324 10.86 19.02 14.04
C GLN A 324 9.98 18.04 14.81
N TYR A 325 10.57 17.32 15.75
CA TYR A 325 9.89 16.43 16.67
C TYR A 325 10.17 16.87 18.10
N ARG A 326 9.15 16.79 18.95
CA ARG A 326 9.28 17.05 20.39
C ARG A 326 8.88 15.83 21.19
N TYR A 327 9.53 15.64 22.33
CA TYR A 327 9.33 14.48 23.19
C TYR A 327 9.08 14.92 24.64
N ASP A 328 8.38 14.11 25.42
CA ASP A 328 8.29 14.28 26.88
C ASP A 328 9.44 13.58 27.61
N GLY A 329 9.44 13.65 28.96
CA GLY A 329 10.46 13.02 29.80
C GLY A 329 10.50 11.49 29.73
N ARG A 330 9.46 10.83 29.19
CA ARG A 330 9.44 9.39 28.90
C ARG A 330 9.93 9.08 27.48
N ASN A 331 10.44 10.07 26.75
CA ASN A 331 10.88 9.96 25.36
C ASN A 331 9.72 9.61 24.39
N ARG A 332 8.48 10.03 24.71
CA ARG A 332 7.29 9.84 23.86
C ARG A 332 7.06 11.07 22.99
N LEU A 333 6.69 10.88 21.72
CA LEU A 333 6.51 11.96 20.75
C LEU A 333 5.29 12.83 21.10
N THR A 334 5.50 14.06 21.56
CA THR A 334 4.41 14.98 21.93
C THR A 334 4.02 15.94 20.81
N GLN A 335 4.91 16.18 19.84
CA GLN A 335 4.63 17.09 18.74
C GLN A 335 5.42 16.75 17.47
N VAL A 336 4.76 16.88 16.32
CA VAL A 336 5.39 16.92 14.99
C VAL A 336 5.12 18.29 14.38
N ILE A 337 6.17 18.99 13.96
CA ILE A 337 6.08 20.33 13.38
C ILE A 337 6.62 20.29 11.96
N ASN A 338 5.76 20.53 10.97
CA ASN A 338 6.14 20.49 9.56
C ASN A 338 6.99 21.71 9.15
N PRO A 339 7.52 21.76 7.90
CA PRO A 339 8.36 22.89 7.44
C PRO A 339 7.64 24.24 7.35
N LEU A 340 6.31 24.26 7.49
CA LEU A 340 5.50 25.48 7.59
C LEU A 340 5.21 25.91 9.04
N ASN A 341 5.88 25.29 10.02
CA ASN A 341 5.66 25.48 11.47
C ASN A 341 4.25 25.12 11.95
N GLN A 342 3.56 24.24 11.24
CA GLN A 342 2.26 23.72 11.63
C GLN A 342 2.46 22.46 12.47
N ALA A 343 1.77 22.37 13.60
CA ALA A 343 2.03 21.34 14.59
C ALA A 343 0.84 20.39 14.78
N ILE A 344 1.14 19.10 14.88
CA ILE A 344 0.24 18.07 15.42
C ILE A 344 0.74 17.70 16.81
N THR A 345 -0.13 17.72 17.82
CA THR A 345 0.23 17.37 19.20
C THR A 345 -0.46 16.11 19.68
N TYR A 346 0.25 15.32 20.49
CA TYR A 346 -0.20 14.04 21.02
C TYR A 346 -0.31 14.10 22.55
N GLY A 347 -1.43 13.65 23.08
CA GLY A 347 -1.62 13.41 24.52
C GLY A 347 -1.48 11.93 24.84
N TYR A 348 -0.96 11.62 26.02
CA TYR A 348 -0.81 10.25 26.51
C TYR A 348 -1.31 10.12 27.94
N ASP A 349 -1.77 8.93 28.31
CA ASP A 349 -2.01 8.58 29.71
C ASP A 349 -0.78 7.97 30.40
N LEU A 350 -1.02 7.46 31.61
CA LEU A 350 -0.01 6.89 32.50
C LEU A 350 0.58 5.56 31.98
N ASP A 351 -0.16 4.85 31.12
CA ASP A 351 0.20 3.55 30.55
C ASP A 351 0.72 3.67 29.09
N ASP A 352 1.11 4.88 28.68
CA ASP A 352 1.61 5.23 27.33
C ASP A 352 0.59 5.12 26.19
N ASN A 353 -0.71 4.99 26.49
CA ASN A 353 -1.70 5.04 25.44
C ASN A 353 -1.94 6.48 24.99
N GLN A 354 -2.07 6.69 23.69
CA GLN A 354 -2.38 8.00 23.11
C GLN A 354 -3.83 8.37 23.42
N THR A 355 -4.05 9.35 24.29
CA THR A 355 -5.37 9.81 24.72
C THR A 355 -5.94 10.94 23.87
N SER A 356 -5.09 11.65 23.13
CA SER A 356 -5.54 12.67 22.19
C SER A 356 -4.61 12.88 21.01
N VAL A 357 -5.19 13.32 19.90
CA VAL A 357 -4.47 13.98 18.81
C VAL A 357 -5.15 15.30 18.54
N THR A 358 -4.37 16.37 18.55
CA THR A 358 -4.81 17.71 18.17
C THR A 358 -4.10 18.12 16.89
N ASP A 359 -4.87 18.41 15.85
CA ASP A 359 -4.33 18.84 14.56
C ASP A 359 -3.86 20.30 14.58
N ALA A 360 -3.30 20.76 13.45
CA ALA A 360 -2.79 22.13 13.31
C ALA A 360 -3.87 23.22 13.35
N LEU A 361 -5.16 22.86 13.29
CA LEU A 361 -6.31 23.76 13.48
C LEU A 361 -6.82 23.76 14.93
N ASN A 362 -6.13 23.08 15.85
CA ASN A 362 -6.55 22.83 17.23
C ASN A 362 -7.80 21.96 17.37
N GLN A 363 -8.14 21.17 16.34
CA GLN A 363 -9.22 20.19 16.41
C GLN A 363 -8.72 18.93 17.09
N THR A 364 -9.41 18.47 18.13
CA THR A 364 -8.93 17.39 19.00
C THR A 364 -9.82 16.16 18.88
N THR A 365 -9.21 15.01 18.60
CA THR A 365 -9.81 13.68 18.80
C THR A 365 -9.27 13.08 20.09
N THR A 366 -10.13 12.40 20.85
CA THR A 366 -9.78 11.77 22.12
C THR A 366 -10.08 10.27 22.13
N TYR A 367 -9.31 9.54 22.92
CA TYR A 367 -9.34 8.08 23.03
C TYR A 367 -9.42 7.67 24.49
N ILE A 368 -10.25 6.68 24.79
CA ILE A 368 -10.39 6.07 26.12
C ILE A 368 -10.09 4.58 26.00
N TYR A 369 -9.28 4.09 26.93
CA TYR A 369 -8.83 2.70 26.96
C TYR A 369 -9.32 2.01 28.23
N ASP A 370 -9.49 0.69 28.17
CA ASP A 370 -9.68 -0.12 29.36
C ASP A 370 -8.34 -0.48 30.04
N ALA A 371 -8.42 -1.33 31.07
CA ALA A 371 -7.26 -1.76 31.85
C ALA A 371 -6.25 -2.63 31.09
N ARG A 372 -6.61 -3.13 29.92
CA ARG A 372 -5.73 -3.86 29.00
C ARG A 372 -5.25 -3.00 27.84
N ASN A 373 -5.41 -1.68 27.95
CA ASN A 373 -5.02 -0.74 26.91
C ASN A 373 -5.78 -0.93 25.59
N ARG A 374 -7.01 -1.50 25.64
CA ARG A 374 -7.86 -1.64 24.46
C ARG A 374 -8.76 -0.42 24.31
N LEU A 375 -8.85 0.13 23.09
CA LEU A 375 -9.67 1.31 22.81
C LEU A 375 -11.15 0.99 23.03
N THR A 376 -11.79 1.59 24.03
CA THR A 376 -13.22 1.41 24.35
C THR A 376 -14.09 2.55 23.85
N ARG A 377 -13.52 3.74 23.67
CA ARG A 377 -14.24 4.87 23.10
C ARG A 377 -13.31 5.80 22.34
N GLU A 378 -13.76 6.23 21.18
CA GLU A 378 -13.17 7.29 20.38
C GLU A 378 -14.16 8.45 20.30
N THR A 379 -13.72 9.69 20.50
CA THR A 379 -14.56 10.89 20.33
C THR A 379 -13.84 11.89 19.44
N ASN A 380 -14.44 12.20 18.29
CA ASN A 380 -13.86 13.10 17.30
C ASN A 380 -14.04 14.58 17.65
N ALA A 381 -13.48 15.48 16.83
CA ALA A 381 -13.53 16.93 17.07
C ALA A 381 -14.93 17.57 17.01
N LEU A 382 -15.94 16.84 16.52
CA LEU A 382 -17.35 17.26 16.56
C LEU A 382 -18.11 16.67 17.77
N ASN A 383 -17.41 16.07 18.73
CA ASN A 383 -17.97 15.35 19.89
C ASN A 383 -18.84 14.14 19.52
N GLN A 384 -18.65 13.57 18.33
CA GLN A 384 -19.31 12.33 17.92
C GLN A 384 -18.45 11.16 18.38
N ALA A 385 -19.07 10.13 18.95
CA ALA A 385 -18.36 9.05 19.63
C ALA A 385 -18.71 7.66 19.08
N ASN A 386 -17.68 6.83 18.90
CA ASN A 386 -17.80 5.40 18.65
C ASN A 386 -17.39 4.65 19.93
N ASN A 387 -18.12 3.59 20.26
CA ASN A 387 -17.85 2.74 21.41
C ASN A 387 -17.54 1.31 20.96
N TYR A 388 -16.59 0.69 21.65
CA TYR A 388 -16.06 -0.62 21.33
C TYR A 388 -16.18 -1.54 22.54
N VAL A 389 -16.72 -2.74 22.33
CA VAL A 389 -16.86 -3.76 23.37
C VAL A 389 -16.10 -4.99 22.96
N TYR A 390 -15.26 -5.49 23.87
CA TYR A 390 -14.45 -6.69 23.67
C TYR A 390 -14.89 -7.78 24.64
N ASP A 391 -14.64 -9.04 24.27
CA ASP A 391 -14.70 -10.14 25.22
C ASP A 391 -13.44 -10.20 26.12
N ARG A 392 -13.28 -11.28 26.88
CA ARG A 392 -12.15 -11.45 27.82
C ARG A 392 -10.87 -11.96 27.17
N VAL A 393 -10.88 -12.30 25.89
CA VAL A 393 -9.72 -12.74 25.10
C VAL A 393 -9.40 -11.73 23.98
N ASP A 394 -9.90 -10.50 24.15
CA ASP A 394 -9.59 -9.33 23.34
C ASP A 394 -10.21 -9.31 21.93
N ASN A 395 -11.20 -10.17 21.67
CA ASN A 395 -12.00 -10.07 20.45
C ASN A 395 -12.97 -8.90 20.54
N LEU A 396 -13.04 -8.08 19.49
CA LEU A 396 -14.07 -7.04 19.36
C LEU A 396 -15.42 -7.69 19.06
N ILE A 397 -16.37 -7.62 20.00
CA ILE A 397 -17.69 -8.26 19.86
C ILE A 397 -18.81 -7.28 19.49
N SER A 398 -18.60 -5.97 19.70
CA SER A 398 -19.57 -4.94 19.33
C SER A 398 -18.93 -3.59 19.03
N ILE A 399 -19.46 -2.90 18.02
CA ILE A 399 -19.24 -1.48 17.76
C ILE A 399 -20.59 -0.77 17.85
N THR A 400 -20.64 0.32 18.61
CA THR A 400 -21.77 1.25 18.61
C THR A 400 -21.29 2.58 18.04
N ASP A 401 -21.84 2.99 16.89
CA ASP A 401 -21.45 4.22 16.22
C ASP A 401 -22.07 5.49 16.84
N ALA A 402 -21.72 6.65 16.29
CA ALA A 402 -22.23 7.94 16.75
C ALA A 402 -23.74 8.17 16.51
N LEU A 403 -24.42 7.30 15.75
CA LEU A 403 -25.88 7.27 15.61
C LEU A 403 -26.54 6.23 16.54
N ASN A 404 -25.77 5.59 17.42
CA ASN A 404 -26.19 4.47 18.27
C ASN A 404 -26.59 3.21 17.50
N GLN A 405 -26.09 3.03 16.28
CA GLN A 405 -26.28 1.82 15.50
C GLN A 405 -25.25 0.77 15.93
N VAL A 406 -25.70 -0.47 16.11
CA VAL A 406 -24.88 -1.55 16.68
C VAL A 406 -24.54 -2.59 15.62
N THR A 407 -23.25 -2.84 15.44
CA THR A 407 -22.74 -3.99 14.66
C THR A 407 -22.08 -4.97 15.62
N THR A 408 -22.45 -6.25 15.52
CA THR A 408 -21.91 -7.31 16.39
C THR A 408 -21.12 -8.35 15.62
N PHE A 409 -20.19 -9.00 16.32
CA PHE A 409 -19.29 -10.00 15.77
C PHE A 409 -19.35 -11.27 16.62
N ALA A 410 -19.34 -12.43 15.96
CA ALA A 410 -19.15 -13.72 16.62
C ALA A 410 -17.90 -14.40 16.10
N TYR A 411 -17.24 -15.12 17.02
CA TYR A 411 -15.97 -15.81 16.78
C TYR A 411 -16.14 -17.30 17.06
N ASP A 412 -15.36 -18.12 16.37
CA ASP A 412 -15.18 -19.52 16.76
C ASP A 412 -14.21 -19.64 17.94
N SER A 413 -13.98 -20.86 18.41
CA SER A 413 -13.08 -21.09 19.54
C SER A 413 -11.60 -20.86 19.24
N LEU A 414 -11.21 -20.52 18.00
CA LEU A 414 -9.86 -20.07 17.63
C LEU A 414 -9.78 -18.54 17.45
N ASP A 415 -10.75 -17.78 17.95
CA ASP A 415 -10.79 -16.32 17.77
C ASP A 415 -10.90 -15.89 16.30
N ARG A 416 -11.42 -16.77 15.43
CA ARG A 416 -11.69 -16.42 14.03
C ARG A 416 -13.13 -15.94 13.89
N ARG A 417 -13.32 -14.78 13.26
CA ARG A 417 -14.66 -14.20 13.06
C ARG A 417 -15.47 -15.06 12.10
N ILE A 418 -16.60 -15.58 12.59
CA ILE A 418 -17.51 -16.45 11.82
C ILE A 418 -18.83 -15.78 11.46
N ILE A 419 -19.24 -14.73 12.19
CA ILE A 419 -20.48 -13.99 11.91
C ILE A 419 -20.24 -12.49 12.08
N VAL A 420 -20.75 -11.71 11.13
CA VAL A 420 -20.96 -10.26 11.26
C VAL A 420 -22.46 -10.00 11.20
N THR A 421 -23.00 -9.28 12.17
CA THR A 421 -24.41 -8.85 12.20
C THR A 421 -24.48 -7.34 12.11
N ASN A 422 -25.09 -6.81 11.05
CA ASN A 422 -25.26 -5.37 10.88
C ASN A 422 -26.45 -4.84 11.72
N PRO A 423 -26.66 -3.51 11.80
CA PRO A 423 -27.74 -2.95 12.63
C PRO A 423 -29.17 -3.24 12.13
N LEU A 424 -29.33 -3.87 10.96
CA LEU A 424 -30.61 -4.41 10.47
C LEU A 424 -30.83 -5.88 10.87
N ASN A 425 -29.97 -6.46 11.71
CA ASN A 425 -29.93 -7.88 12.05
C ASN A 425 -29.67 -8.82 10.85
N GLN A 426 -29.06 -8.31 9.79
CA GLN A 426 -28.63 -9.12 8.66
C GLN A 426 -27.25 -9.69 8.93
N THR A 427 -27.05 -10.96 8.61
CA THR A 427 -25.83 -11.70 8.95
C THR A 427 -25.02 -12.08 7.72
N THR A 428 -23.69 -11.96 7.82
CA THR A 428 -22.75 -12.60 6.90
C THR A 428 -21.98 -13.65 7.67
N THR A 429 -21.88 -14.85 7.12
CA THR A 429 -21.20 -15.98 7.77
C THR A 429 -19.98 -16.42 6.99
N THR A 430 -18.92 -16.79 7.70
CA THR A 430 -17.66 -17.28 7.13
C THR A 430 -17.31 -18.62 7.74
N THR A 431 -16.91 -19.58 6.91
CA THR A 431 -16.41 -20.88 7.35
C THR A 431 -14.93 -21.01 7.02
N TYR A 432 -14.21 -21.76 7.86
CA TYR A 432 -12.77 -21.97 7.71
C TYR A 432 -12.45 -23.45 7.76
N ASP A 433 -11.33 -23.84 7.16
CA ASP A 433 -10.74 -25.15 7.38
C ASP A 433 -9.99 -25.22 8.73
N LEU A 434 -9.32 -26.36 8.94
CA LEU A 434 -8.56 -26.66 10.15
C LEU A 434 -7.29 -25.80 10.34
N VAL A 435 -6.82 -25.13 9.28
CA VAL A 435 -5.58 -24.33 9.28
C VAL A 435 -5.84 -22.83 9.03
N GLY A 436 -7.10 -22.42 8.93
CA GLY A 436 -7.51 -21.02 8.82
C GLY A 436 -7.82 -20.51 7.43
N ASN A 437 -7.83 -21.36 6.40
CA ASN A 437 -8.25 -20.94 5.07
C ASN A 437 -9.77 -20.75 5.03
N VAL A 438 -10.26 -19.69 4.37
CA VAL A 438 -11.70 -19.45 4.20
C VAL A 438 -12.27 -20.45 3.21
N LEU A 439 -13.19 -21.31 3.63
CA LEU A 439 -13.84 -22.31 2.77
C LEU A 439 -15.09 -21.76 2.09
N SER A 440 -15.86 -20.93 2.80
CA SER A 440 -17.04 -20.28 2.22
C SER A 440 -17.38 -18.97 2.89
N VAL A 441 -17.98 -18.07 2.12
CA VAL A 441 -18.64 -16.87 2.62
C VAL A 441 -20.08 -16.87 2.15
N THR A 442 -21.02 -16.73 3.09
CA THR A 442 -22.46 -16.68 2.83
C THR A 442 -23.00 -15.33 3.27
N ASN A 443 -23.52 -14.55 2.32
CA ASN A 443 -24.11 -13.24 2.61
C ASN A 443 -25.53 -13.36 3.21
N ALA A 444 -26.12 -12.22 3.57
CA ALA A 444 -27.44 -12.18 4.19
C ALA A 444 -28.60 -12.62 3.27
N ALA A 445 -28.37 -12.77 1.96
CA ALA A 445 -29.33 -13.38 1.02
C ALA A 445 -29.12 -14.90 0.85
N ASN A 446 -28.30 -15.53 1.71
CA ASN A 446 -27.91 -16.95 1.62
C ASN A 446 -27.17 -17.33 0.33
N GLN A 447 -26.60 -16.36 -0.38
CA GLN A 447 -25.75 -16.62 -1.53
C GLN A 447 -24.36 -16.99 -1.03
N THR A 448 -23.81 -18.10 -1.52
CA THR A 448 -22.57 -18.67 -0.98
C THR A 448 -21.50 -18.74 -2.06
N THR A 449 -20.35 -18.12 -1.80
CA THR A 449 -19.11 -18.33 -2.59
C THR A 449 -18.22 -19.30 -1.82
N ARG A 450 -17.58 -20.25 -2.51
CA ARG A 450 -16.69 -21.26 -1.92
C ARG A 450 -15.30 -21.22 -2.54
N TYR A 451 -14.31 -21.61 -1.76
CA TYR A 451 -12.91 -21.61 -2.15
C TYR A 451 -12.29 -22.98 -1.90
N VAL A 452 -11.40 -23.41 -2.79
CA VAL A 452 -10.65 -24.66 -2.67
C VAL A 452 -9.17 -24.35 -2.71
N TYR A 453 -8.38 -25.01 -1.86
CA TYR A 453 -6.95 -24.79 -1.70
C TYR A 453 -6.15 -26.06 -1.99
N ASP A 454 -4.89 -25.88 -2.39
CA ASP A 454 -3.92 -26.98 -2.52
C ASP A 454 -3.19 -27.27 -1.19
N ASN A 455 -2.26 -28.23 -1.20
CA ASN A 455 -1.52 -28.62 0.01
C ASN A 455 -0.50 -27.56 0.48
N ARG A 456 -0.38 -26.44 -0.24
CA ARG A 456 0.45 -25.28 0.13
C ARG A 456 -0.38 -24.08 0.57
N ASN A 457 -1.68 -24.27 0.85
CA ASN A 457 -2.64 -23.19 1.17
C ASN A 457 -2.87 -22.18 0.04
N ARG A 458 -2.61 -22.54 -1.22
CA ARG A 458 -2.88 -21.64 -2.35
C ARG A 458 -4.27 -21.93 -2.90
N GLN A 459 -5.06 -20.89 -3.13
CA GLN A 459 -6.40 -21.01 -3.70
C GLN A 459 -6.33 -21.51 -5.14
N ILE A 460 -6.92 -22.68 -5.43
CA ILE A 460 -6.94 -23.31 -6.75
C ILE A 460 -8.31 -23.29 -7.42
N GLN A 461 -9.39 -23.03 -6.67
CA GLN A 461 -10.73 -22.85 -7.24
C GLN A 461 -11.53 -21.79 -6.49
N ILE A 462 -12.35 -21.07 -7.25
CA ILE A 462 -13.41 -20.18 -6.78
C ILE A 462 -14.71 -20.71 -7.36
N ILE A 463 -15.69 -20.95 -6.51
CA ILE A 463 -17.02 -21.45 -6.87
C ILE A 463 -18.03 -20.39 -6.47
N ASP A 464 -18.65 -19.73 -7.43
CA ASP A 464 -19.61 -18.66 -7.16
C ASP A 464 -20.97 -19.19 -6.67
N ALA A 465 -21.91 -18.28 -6.38
CA ALA A 465 -23.25 -18.63 -5.90
C ALA A 465 -24.13 -19.36 -6.92
N LEU A 466 -23.76 -19.37 -8.21
CA LEU A 466 -24.38 -20.15 -9.28
C LEU A 466 -23.63 -21.47 -9.55
N ASN A 467 -22.64 -21.80 -8.72
CA ASN A 467 -21.73 -22.95 -8.86
C ASN A 467 -20.86 -22.92 -10.13
N GLN A 468 -20.62 -21.73 -10.70
CA GLN A 468 -19.62 -21.57 -11.76
C GLN A 468 -18.21 -21.61 -11.15
N ILE A 469 -17.28 -22.23 -11.85
CA ILE A 469 -15.94 -22.54 -11.32
C ILE A 469 -14.87 -21.77 -12.09
N THR A 470 -14.08 -20.96 -11.39
CA THR A 470 -12.80 -20.44 -11.90
C THR A 470 -11.66 -21.20 -11.26
N LYS A 471 -10.73 -21.73 -12.07
CA LYS A 471 -9.56 -22.49 -11.60
C LYS A 471 -8.28 -21.68 -11.72
N LEU A 472 -7.38 -21.86 -10.75
CA LEU A 472 -6.07 -21.20 -10.67
C LEU A 472 -4.98 -22.27 -10.60
N SER A 473 -3.91 -22.09 -11.37
CA SER A 473 -2.73 -22.97 -11.33
C SER A 473 -1.46 -22.16 -11.07
N TYR A 474 -0.54 -22.72 -10.30
CA TYR A 474 0.69 -22.05 -9.88
C TYR A 474 1.93 -22.87 -10.23
N ASP A 475 3.07 -22.21 -10.43
CA ASP A 475 4.36 -22.87 -10.50
C ASP A 475 4.89 -23.29 -9.10
N LEU A 476 6.09 -23.88 -9.06
CA LEU A 476 6.72 -24.32 -7.81
C LEU A 476 7.09 -23.16 -6.87
N ASN A 477 7.32 -21.95 -7.39
CA ASN A 477 7.59 -20.77 -6.60
C ASN A 477 6.31 -20.07 -6.10
N GLY A 478 5.14 -20.49 -6.56
CA GLY A 478 3.87 -19.88 -6.19
C GLY A 478 3.39 -18.80 -7.14
N ASN A 479 4.03 -18.64 -8.31
CA ASN A 479 3.56 -17.71 -9.33
C ASN A 479 2.32 -18.26 -10.04
N LEU A 480 1.29 -17.43 -10.25
CA LEU A 480 0.08 -17.81 -10.98
C LEU A 480 0.40 -18.03 -12.46
N VAL A 481 0.39 -19.26 -12.94
CA VAL A 481 0.72 -19.59 -14.34
C VAL A 481 -0.50 -19.75 -15.24
N GLN A 482 -1.69 -19.96 -14.67
CA GLN A 482 -2.90 -20.19 -15.44
C GLN A 482 -4.16 -19.80 -14.68
N ILE A 483 -5.09 -19.17 -15.39
CA ILE A 483 -6.49 -19.01 -15.00
C ILE A 483 -7.35 -19.72 -16.03
N THR A 484 -8.26 -20.56 -15.56
CA THR A 484 -9.29 -21.20 -16.39
C THR A 484 -10.65 -20.72 -15.92
N ASP A 485 -11.41 -20.07 -16.79
CA ASP A 485 -12.75 -19.56 -16.46
C ASP A 485 -13.82 -20.66 -16.46
N ALA A 486 -15.07 -20.29 -16.16
CA ALA A 486 -16.20 -21.21 -16.07
C ALA A 486 -16.58 -21.89 -17.40
N LEU A 487 -16.15 -21.35 -18.54
CA LEU A 487 -16.34 -21.95 -19.87
C LEU A 487 -15.11 -22.70 -20.36
N ASN A 488 -14.10 -22.89 -19.50
CA ASN A 488 -12.81 -23.52 -19.78
C ASN A 488 -11.89 -22.71 -20.73
N ASN A 489 -12.11 -21.40 -20.86
CA ASN A 489 -11.15 -20.55 -21.56
C ASN A 489 -9.93 -20.30 -20.67
N VAL A 490 -8.75 -20.23 -21.28
CA VAL A 490 -7.47 -20.20 -20.57
C VAL A 490 -6.72 -18.89 -20.81
N THR A 491 -6.32 -18.21 -19.73
CA THR A 491 -5.25 -17.20 -19.76
C THR A 491 -4.03 -17.77 -19.05
N SER A 492 -2.84 -17.65 -19.64
CA SER A 492 -1.60 -18.19 -19.05
C SER A 492 -0.49 -17.16 -18.92
N TYR A 493 0.38 -17.34 -17.94
CA TYR A 493 1.45 -16.42 -17.58
C TYR A 493 2.80 -17.14 -17.51
N GLN A 494 3.87 -16.43 -17.87
CA GLN A 494 5.25 -16.89 -17.75
C GLN A 494 6.08 -15.91 -16.95
N TYR A 495 7.05 -16.43 -16.20
CA TYR A 495 7.90 -15.65 -15.30
C TYR A 495 9.37 -15.95 -15.52
N ASP A 496 10.20 -14.94 -15.29
CA ASP A 496 11.66 -15.04 -15.33
C ASP A 496 12.24 -15.61 -14.02
N GLY A 497 13.57 -15.78 -13.93
CA GLY A 497 14.27 -16.31 -12.75
C GLY A 497 14.17 -15.44 -11.50
N LEU A 498 13.69 -14.19 -11.63
CA LEU A 498 13.36 -13.29 -10.52
C LEU A 498 11.86 -13.27 -10.19
N ASN A 499 11.08 -14.20 -10.75
CA ASN A 499 9.63 -14.28 -10.61
C ASN A 499 8.88 -13.03 -11.13
N ARG A 500 9.40 -12.38 -12.18
CA ARG A 500 8.73 -11.24 -12.85
C ARG A 500 7.97 -11.71 -14.09
N LEU A 501 6.76 -11.21 -14.31
CA LEU A 501 5.89 -11.59 -15.44
C LEU A 501 6.53 -11.21 -16.78
N THR A 502 6.92 -12.17 -17.61
CA THR A 502 7.52 -11.90 -18.93
C THR A 502 6.55 -12.06 -20.08
N THR A 503 5.54 -12.93 -19.95
CA THR A 503 4.56 -13.17 -21.02
C THR A 503 3.18 -13.42 -20.45
N GLU A 504 2.17 -12.82 -21.07
CA GLU A 504 0.75 -13.04 -20.81
C GLU A 504 0.06 -13.51 -22.10
N THR A 505 -0.52 -14.71 -22.12
CA THR A 505 -1.23 -15.27 -23.28
C THR A 505 -2.72 -15.36 -22.99
N ASN A 506 -3.54 -14.75 -23.84
CA ASN A 506 -5.01 -14.76 -23.69
C ASN A 506 -5.64 -16.03 -24.30
N PRO A 507 -6.96 -16.25 -24.14
CA PRO A 507 -7.64 -17.43 -24.69
C PRO A 507 -7.63 -17.57 -26.22
N LEU A 508 -7.24 -16.51 -26.95
CA LEU A 508 -7.07 -16.54 -28.41
C LEU A 508 -5.62 -16.83 -28.84
N ASN A 509 -4.76 -17.26 -27.90
CA ASN A 509 -3.32 -17.50 -28.12
C ASN A 509 -2.54 -16.26 -28.56
N LYS A 510 -2.97 -15.06 -28.14
CA LYS A 510 -2.25 -13.81 -28.40
C LYS A 510 -1.47 -13.37 -27.16
N THR A 511 -0.22 -12.95 -27.37
CA THR A 511 0.75 -12.69 -26.29
C THR A 511 1.04 -11.21 -26.09
N ARG A 512 1.09 -10.75 -24.83
CA ARG A 512 1.83 -9.55 -24.42
C ARG A 512 3.15 -9.99 -23.81
N THR A 513 4.23 -9.27 -24.07
CA THR A 513 5.54 -9.53 -23.47
C THR A 513 6.08 -8.32 -22.73
N PHE A 514 6.82 -8.58 -21.66
CA PHE A 514 7.38 -7.57 -20.77
C PHE A 514 8.88 -7.81 -20.63
N SER A 515 9.67 -6.73 -20.73
CA SER A 515 11.12 -6.77 -20.56
C SER A 515 11.51 -5.88 -19.40
N TYR A 516 12.44 -6.36 -18.57
CA TYR A 516 12.90 -5.66 -17.38
C TYR A 516 14.40 -5.40 -17.40
N GLY A 517 14.82 -4.32 -16.74
CA GLY A 517 16.23 -4.03 -16.51
C GLY A 517 16.83 -4.84 -15.36
N VAL A 518 18.12 -4.66 -15.13
CA VAL A 518 18.88 -5.29 -14.03
C VAL A 518 18.43 -4.85 -12.63
N THR A 519 17.80 -3.68 -12.51
CA THR A 519 17.17 -3.18 -11.26
C THR A 519 15.68 -3.52 -11.16
N SER A 520 15.16 -4.37 -12.05
CA SER A 520 13.75 -4.76 -12.09
C SER A 520 12.73 -3.69 -12.44
N ASN A 521 13.18 -2.55 -12.95
CA ASN A 521 12.30 -1.63 -13.66
C ASN A 521 11.82 -2.24 -14.98
N LEU A 522 10.57 -1.99 -15.35
CA LEU A 522 10.02 -2.38 -16.66
C LEU A 522 10.66 -1.51 -17.74
N VAL A 523 11.41 -2.08 -18.69
CA VAL A 523 12.10 -1.32 -19.76
C VAL A 523 11.44 -1.46 -21.13
N GLY A 524 10.56 -2.45 -21.30
CA GLY A 524 9.81 -2.62 -22.54
C GLY A 524 8.51 -3.40 -22.39
N ILE A 525 7.54 -3.09 -23.25
CA ILE A 525 6.32 -3.87 -23.47
C ILE A 525 6.16 -4.06 -24.98
N VAL A 526 5.89 -5.29 -25.42
CA VAL A 526 5.32 -5.55 -26.76
C VAL A 526 3.92 -6.13 -26.56
N ASP A 527 2.93 -5.43 -27.09
CA ASP A 527 1.54 -5.83 -26.96
C ASP A 527 1.12 -6.88 -28.01
N ARG A 528 -0.12 -7.38 -27.92
CA ARG A 528 -0.66 -8.42 -28.82
C ARG A 528 -0.82 -7.96 -30.27
N ASN A 529 -0.82 -6.65 -30.51
CA ASN A 529 -0.79 -6.05 -31.85
C ASN A 529 0.64 -5.86 -32.38
N ASN A 530 1.66 -6.39 -31.67
CA ASN A 530 3.09 -6.19 -31.94
C ASN A 530 3.57 -4.74 -31.87
N ARG A 531 2.89 -3.90 -31.08
CA ARG A 531 3.30 -2.51 -30.85
C ARG A 531 4.24 -2.44 -29.66
N ALA A 532 5.37 -1.76 -29.83
CA ALA A 532 6.43 -1.71 -28.83
C ALA A 532 6.47 -0.36 -28.09
N ARG A 533 6.60 -0.43 -26.76
CA ARG A 533 6.86 0.70 -25.86
C ARG A 533 8.16 0.46 -25.10
N LYS A 534 8.98 1.49 -24.93
CA LYS A 534 10.22 1.47 -24.13
C LYS A 534 10.17 2.49 -23.01
N PHE A 535 10.81 2.17 -21.89
CA PHE A 535 10.85 3.01 -20.70
C PHE A 535 12.30 3.26 -20.27
N SER A 536 12.61 4.50 -19.90
CA SER A 536 13.92 4.90 -19.38
C SER A 536 13.79 5.53 -18.01
N TYR A 537 14.75 5.25 -17.12
CA TYR A 537 14.75 5.68 -15.73
C TYR A 537 16.06 6.38 -15.38
N ASP A 538 16.00 7.25 -14.38
CA ASP A 538 17.19 7.87 -13.79
C ASP A 538 17.88 6.93 -12.78
N THR A 539 18.96 7.38 -12.13
CA THR A 539 19.71 6.55 -11.16
C THR A 539 18.90 6.25 -9.89
N LEU A 540 17.87 7.05 -9.59
CA LEU A 540 16.92 6.84 -8.50
C LEU A 540 15.72 5.96 -8.90
N ASN A 541 15.75 5.35 -10.10
CA ASN A 541 14.67 4.53 -10.65
C ASN A 541 13.36 5.30 -10.93
N ARG A 542 13.45 6.61 -11.19
CA ARG A 542 12.31 7.46 -11.59
C ARG A 542 12.17 7.44 -13.10
N LEU A 543 10.96 7.18 -13.63
CA LEU A 543 10.68 7.18 -15.07
C LEU A 543 10.97 8.56 -15.67
N LEU A 544 11.96 8.63 -16.54
CA LEU A 544 12.29 9.82 -17.32
C LEU A 544 11.50 9.89 -18.62
N ALA A 545 11.28 8.74 -19.26
CA ALA A 545 10.54 8.70 -20.51
C ALA A 545 9.87 7.36 -20.82
N GLU A 546 8.74 7.44 -21.50
CA GLU A 546 8.16 6.36 -22.31
C GLU A 546 8.30 6.73 -23.79
N GLN A 547 8.63 5.75 -24.64
CA GLN A 547 8.78 5.92 -26.08
C GLN A 547 7.97 4.86 -26.83
N TRP A 548 7.23 5.27 -27.85
CA TRP A 548 6.50 4.36 -28.74
C TRP A 548 7.30 4.13 -30.01
N LEU A 549 7.44 2.89 -30.42
CA LEU A 549 8.25 2.50 -31.58
C LEU A 549 7.37 1.95 -32.70
N ASP A 550 7.61 2.39 -33.93
CA ASP A 550 7.02 1.75 -35.10
C ASP A 550 7.66 0.37 -35.38
N ALA A 551 7.17 -0.30 -36.44
CA ALA A 551 7.68 -1.62 -36.85
C ALA A 551 9.17 -1.62 -37.28
N ALA A 552 9.72 -0.45 -37.64
CA ALA A 552 11.14 -0.28 -37.96
C ALA A 552 11.99 0.07 -36.72
N GLY A 553 11.37 0.20 -35.54
CA GLY A 553 12.03 0.57 -34.29
C GLY A 553 12.28 2.07 -34.13
N VAL A 554 11.65 2.92 -34.95
CA VAL A 554 11.77 4.38 -34.89
C VAL A 554 10.80 4.95 -33.86
N VAL A 555 11.27 5.89 -33.04
CA VAL A 555 10.45 6.57 -32.03
C VAL A 555 9.40 7.46 -32.71
N THR A 556 8.13 7.16 -32.51
CA THR A 556 6.99 7.92 -33.07
C THR A 556 6.34 8.86 -32.06
N ALA A 557 6.48 8.56 -30.76
CA ALA A 557 6.02 9.42 -29.67
C ALA A 557 6.95 9.28 -28.46
N SER A 558 7.09 10.35 -27.68
CA SER A 558 7.87 10.37 -26.45
C SER A 558 7.13 11.14 -25.35
N PHE A 559 7.00 10.50 -24.20
CA PHE A 559 6.41 11.02 -22.97
C PHE A 559 7.55 11.24 -22.00
N ARG A 560 7.66 12.41 -21.39
CA ARG A 560 8.84 12.82 -20.62
C ARG A 560 8.44 13.42 -19.28
N PHE A 561 9.21 13.07 -18.25
CA PHE A 561 9.07 13.61 -16.90
C PHE A 561 10.40 14.18 -16.42
N THR A 562 10.32 15.24 -15.62
CA THR A 562 11.44 15.75 -14.83
C THR A 562 11.04 15.85 -13.37
N PHE A 563 12.02 15.82 -12.47
CA PHE A 563 11.78 15.79 -11.03
C PHE A 563 12.68 16.75 -10.28
N ASP A 564 12.27 17.17 -9.09
CA ASP A 564 13.13 17.87 -8.14
C ASP A 564 13.97 16.90 -7.27
N ALA A 565 14.77 17.43 -6.36
CA ALA A 565 15.61 16.64 -5.45
C ALA A 565 14.79 15.86 -4.39
N ALA A 566 13.58 16.34 -4.04
CA ALA A 566 12.64 15.61 -3.19
C ALA A 566 11.78 14.62 -3.98
N SER A 567 12.09 14.43 -5.26
CA SER A 567 11.44 13.49 -6.18
C SER A 567 9.98 13.79 -6.50
N GLN A 568 9.61 15.08 -6.49
CA GLN A 568 8.33 15.60 -6.97
C GLN A 568 8.44 15.91 -8.47
N VAL A 569 7.35 15.73 -9.24
CA VAL A 569 7.35 15.94 -10.70
C VAL A 569 7.38 17.44 -10.99
N LEU A 570 8.41 17.94 -11.69
CA LEU A 570 8.49 19.34 -12.08
C LEU A 570 7.84 19.60 -13.44
N THR A 571 8.05 18.70 -14.40
CA THR A 571 7.41 18.80 -15.71
C THR A 571 6.97 17.43 -16.21
N ALA A 572 5.90 17.42 -16.99
CA ALA A 572 5.39 16.25 -17.67
C ALA A 572 4.95 16.68 -19.08
N SER A 573 5.44 16.02 -20.13
CA SER A 573 5.10 16.41 -21.51
C SER A 573 5.10 15.25 -22.49
N ASP A 574 4.23 15.34 -23.48
CA ASP A 574 4.13 14.42 -24.61
C ASP A 574 3.84 15.22 -25.90
N PRO A 575 3.62 14.60 -27.07
CA PRO A 575 3.34 15.34 -28.31
C PRO A 575 2.03 16.17 -28.28
N SER A 576 1.13 15.92 -27.32
CA SER A 576 -0.19 16.58 -27.23
C SER A 576 -0.32 17.52 -26.04
N SER A 577 0.52 17.40 -25.02
CA SER A 577 0.37 18.03 -23.72
C SER A 577 1.69 18.43 -23.08
N ARG A 578 1.67 19.51 -22.29
CA ARG A 578 2.82 19.99 -21.51
C ARG A 578 2.32 20.60 -20.20
N TYR A 579 2.89 20.12 -19.10
CA TYR A 579 2.61 20.59 -17.75
C TYR A 579 3.90 20.94 -17.03
N ALA A 580 3.85 22.01 -16.24
CA ALA A 580 4.82 22.31 -15.20
C ALA A 580 4.10 22.42 -13.84
N PHE A 581 4.75 21.96 -12.79
CA PHE A 581 4.20 21.92 -11.44
C PHE A 581 5.06 22.73 -10.48
N SER A 582 4.43 23.31 -9.46
CA SER A 582 5.13 23.92 -8.33
C SER A 582 4.54 23.42 -7.03
N TYR A 583 5.35 23.45 -5.97
CA TYR A 583 4.99 22.91 -4.66
C TYR A 583 5.36 23.90 -3.56
N ASP A 584 4.66 23.84 -2.43
CA ASP A 584 5.04 24.59 -1.23
C ASP A 584 6.08 23.83 -0.37
N ALA A 585 6.46 24.42 0.77
CA ALA A 585 7.42 23.81 1.67
C ALA A 585 6.90 22.54 2.37
N ALA A 586 5.60 22.25 2.34
CA ALA A 586 5.04 20.99 2.79
C ALA A 586 4.94 19.93 1.67
N GLY A 587 5.35 20.28 0.43
CA GLY A 587 5.28 19.39 -0.74
C GLY A 587 3.89 19.29 -1.36
N ARG A 588 2.99 20.24 -1.06
CA ARG A 588 1.65 20.31 -1.65
C ARG A 588 1.71 21.08 -2.96
N GLN A 589 1.02 20.61 -4.00
CA GLN A 589 1.04 21.23 -5.33
C GLN A 589 0.34 22.59 -5.31
N THR A 590 1.05 23.68 -5.61
CA THR A 590 0.48 25.03 -5.61
C THR A 590 0.14 25.52 -7.01
N ILE A 591 0.82 25.01 -8.05
CA ILE A 591 0.62 25.44 -9.43
C ILE A 591 0.54 24.23 -10.35
N VAL A 592 -0.42 24.25 -11.27
CA VAL A 592 -0.42 23.46 -12.51
C VAL A 592 -0.42 24.43 -13.67
N ASP A 593 0.70 24.49 -14.38
CA ASP A 593 0.89 25.35 -15.54
C ASP A 593 0.79 24.50 -16.82
N GLY A 594 -0.30 24.69 -17.58
CA GLY A 594 -0.53 24.03 -18.86
C GLY A 594 0.09 24.74 -20.07
N THR A 595 0.92 25.77 -19.87
CA THR A 595 1.52 26.58 -20.94
C THR A 595 2.26 25.71 -21.95
N GLY A 596 1.86 25.82 -23.22
CA GLY A 596 2.44 25.09 -24.34
C GLY A 596 1.65 23.82 -24.72
N THR A 597 0.61 23.45 -23.98
CA THR A 597 -0.35 22.44 -24.43
C THR A 597 -1.07 22.96 -25.69
N SER A 598 -0.94 22.23 -26.81
CA SER A 598 -1.44 22.68 -28.11
C SER A 598 -2.95 22.87 -28.12
N GLY A 599 -3.43 24.01 -28.65
CA GLY A 599 -4.84 24.25 -28.96
C GLY A 599 -5.73 24.68 -27.79
N VAL A 600 -5.16 24.88 -26.59
CA VAL A 600 -5.80 25.59 -25.48
C VAL A 600 -5.16 26.96 -25.30
N PRO A 601 -5.90 27.98 -24.84
CA PRO A 601 -5.28 29.17 -24.26
C PRO A 601 -4.32 28.78 -23.13
N ASN A 602 -3.36 29.65 -22.82
CA ASN A 602 -2.54 29.46 -21.64
C ASN A 602 -3.45 29.43 -20.40
N VAL A 603 -3.48 28.30 -19.68
CA VAL A 603 -4.21 28.15 -18.42
C VAL A 603 -3.25 27.75 -17.30
N ILE A 604 -3.23 28.57 -16.25
CA ILE A 604 -2.50 28.30 -15.02
C ILE A 604 -3.51 28.15 -13.90
N LEU A 605 -3.48 27.01 -13.23
CA LEU A 605 -4.27 26.74 -12.03
C LEU A 605 -3.40 26.99 -10.80
N THR A 606 -3.88 27.81 -9.85
CA THR A 606 -3.15 28.09 -8.60
C THR A 606 -3.99 27.70 -7.39
N SER A 607 -3.46 26.79 -6.57
CA SER A 607 -4.06 26.30 -5.32
C SER A 607 -3.45 26.99 -4.10
N THR A 608 -4.28 27.23 -3.09
CA THR A 608 -3.83 27.63 -1.74
C THR A 608 -4.44 26.72 -0.69
N TYR A 609 -3.77 26.60 0.46
CA TYR A 609 -4.14 25.64 1.50
C TYR A 609 -4.22 26.27 2.89
N ASP A 610 -5.02 25.67 3.76
CA ASP A 610 -4.99 25.96 5.18
C ASP A 610 -3.81 25.27 5.90
N VAL A 611 -3.80 25.40 7.23
CA VAL A 611 -2.78 24.78 8.09
C VAL A 611 -2.96 23.28 8.32
N ALA A 612 -4.15 22.72 8.06
CA ALA A 612 -4.41 21.29 8.14
C ALA A 612 -4.05 20.54 6.85
N GLY A 613 -3.80 21.25 5.74
CA GLY A 613 -3.52 20.62 4.45
C GLY A 613 -4.67 20.70 3.46
N ASN A 614 -5.82 21.26 3.83
CA ASN A 614 -6.98 21.31 2.97
C ASN A 614 -6.82 22.44 1.94
N ARG A 615 -7.13 22.16 0.66
CA ARG A 615 -7.15 23.20 -0.37
C ARG A 615 -8.29 24.16 -0.09
N ILE A 616 -8.01 25.43 0.17
CA ILE A 616 -9.02 26.47 0.48
C ILE A 616 -9.36 27.37 -0.71
N SER A 617 -8.49 27.40 -1.73
CA SER A 617 -8.78 28.10 -2.98
C SER A 617 -8.13 27.43 -4.18
N LEU A 618 -8.79 27.53 -5.32
CA LEU A 618 -8.28 27.21 -6.65
C LEU A 618 -8.65 28.33 -7.60
N THR A 619 -7.67 28.95 -8.23
CA THR A 619 -7.88 30.00 -9.24
C THR A 619 -7.51 29.51 -10.62
N ASP A 620 -8.19 30.00 -11.64
CA ASP A 620 -7.81 29.82 -13.04
C ASP A 620 -7.44 31.15 -13.69
N ASN A 621 -6.19 31.22 -14.14
CA ASN A 621 -5.68 32.31 -14.95
C ASN A 621 -5.69 31.86 -16.41
N ILE A 622 -6.47 32.55 -17.25
CA ILE A 622 -6.63 32.25 -18.68
C ILE A 622 -5.99 33.39 -19.48
N ALA A 623 -4.97 33.05 -20.27
CA ALA A 623 -4.21 33.98 -21.11
C ALA A 623 -3.65 35.19 -20.33
N GLY A 624 -3.15 34.96 -19.10
CA GLY A 624 -2.58 36.00 -18.23
C GLY A 624 -3.61 36.74 -17.37
N VAL A 625 -4.90 36.48 -17.53
CA VAL A 625 -5.98 37.15 -16.79
C VAL A 625 -6.63 36.16 -15.81
N LEU A 626 -6.68 36.53 -14.52
CA LEU A 626 -7.46 35.81 -13.51
C LEU A 626 -8.96 35.87 -13.87
N LYS A 627 -9.58 34.70 -14.13
CA LYS A 627 -10.99 34.61 -14.51
C LYS A 627 -11.85 34.12 -13.36
N GLY A 628 -11.65 32.88 -12.92
CA GLY A 628 -12.42 32.29 -11.84
C GLY A 628 -11.61 32.06 -10.57
N THR A 629 -12.30 32.07 -9.44
CA THR A 629 -11.81 31.66 -8.13
C THR A 629 -12.82 30.71 -7.53
N GLN A 630 -12.37 29.51 -7.19
CA GLN A 630 -13.09 28.57 -6.35
C GLN A 630 -12.62 28.70 -4.91
N GLY A 631 -13.55 28.70 -3.96
CA GLY A 631 -13.27 28.68 -2.53
C GLY A 631 -13.83 27.40 -1.90
N PHE A 632 -13.08 26.82 -0.95
CA PHE A 632 -13.46 25.59 -0.28
C PHE A 632 -13.50 25.80 1.24
N GLY A 633 -14.60 25.40 1.87
CA GLY A 633 -14.76 25.43 3.32
C GLY A 633 -14.87 24.02 3.90
N TYR A 634 -14.32 23.83 5.10
CA TYR A 634 -14.25 22.53 5.76
C TYR A 634 -14.82 22.60 7.18
N ASP A 635 -15.28 21.46 7.70
CA ASP A 635 -15.61 21.32 9.14
C ASP A 635 -14.40 20.89 9.99
N ALA A 636 -14.63 20.69 11.29
CA ALA A 636 -13.61 20.23 12.24
C ALA A 636 -13.09 18.80 11.97
N LEU A 637 -13.76 18.01 11.13
CA LEU A 637 -13.30 16.70 10.66
C LEU A 637 -12.64 16.78 9.28
N GLN A 638 -12.32 17.99 8.82
CA GLN A 638 -11.69 18.26 7.53
C GLN A 638 -12.52 17.75 6.34
N ARG A 639 -13.86 17.69 6.49
CA ARG A 639 -14.79 17.36 5.39
C ARG A 639 -15.22 18.63 4.67
N LEU A 640 -15.28 18.59 3.34
CA LEU A 640 -15.70 19.72 2.51
C LEU A 640 -17.17 20.07 2.77
N THR A 641 -17.45 21.21 3.41
CA THR A 641 -18.81 21.68 3.71
C THR A 641 -19.30 22.78 2.79
N ARG A 642 -18.40 23.42 2.04
CA ARG A 642 -18.76 24.50 1.12
C ARG A 642 -17.84 24.57 -0.07
N VAL A 643 -18.43 24.81 -1.25
CA VAL A 643 -17.71 25.21 -2.47
C VAL A 643 -18.32 26.50 -3.00
N THR A 644 -17.50 27.50 -3.28
CA THR A 644 -17.92 28.73 -3.97
C THR A 644 -17.20 28.85 -5.31
N GLN A 645 -17.79 29.57 -6.26
CA GLN A 645 -17.12 29.99 -7.48
C GLN A 645 -17.55 31.42 -7.84
N SER A 646 -16.58 32.30 -8.09
CA SER A 646 -16.78 33.73 -8.42
C SER A 646 -15.66 34.23 -9.35
N GLY A 647 -15.74 35.47 -9.83
CA GLY A 647 -14.65 36.13 -10.56
C GLY A 647 -15.10 36.96 -11.77
N SER A 648 -14.14 37.41 -12.58
CA SER A 648 -14.41 38.26 -13.75
C SER A 648 -15.05 37.46 -14.88
N GLY A 649 -16.31 37.76 -15.21
CA GLY A 649 -17.08 37.04 -16.21
C GLY A 649 -17.50 35.64 -15.77
N VAL A 650 -17.48 35.35 -14.46
CA VAL A 650 -17.92 34.10 -13.86
C VAL A 650 -19.14 34.38 -12.98
N SER A 651 -20.23 33.67 -13.22
CA SER A 651 -21.42 33.77 -12.39
C SER A 651 -21.16 33.26 -10.97
N ASN A 652 -21.45 34.09 -9.97
CA ASN A 652 -21.31 33.76 -8.57
C ASN A 652 -22.21 32.57 -8.20
N LYS A 653 -21.65 31.60 -7.50
CA LYS A 653 -22.38 30.41 -7.04
C LYS A 653 -21.75 29.82 -5.80
N ARG A 654 -22.59 29.19 -4.98
CA ARG A 654 -22.20 28.49 -3.75
C ARG A 654 -22.96 27.19 -3.63
N VAL A 655 -22.29 26.16 -3.14
CA VAL A 655 -22.91 24.91 -2.70
C VAL A 655 -22.48 24.63 -1.28
N ASP A 656 -23.44 24.36 -0.40
CA ASP A 656 -23.17 23.83 0.92
C ASP A 656 -23.46 22.32 0.94
N LEU A 657 -22.55 21.56 1.53
CA LEU A 657 -22.63 20.12 1.73
C LEU A 657 -22.85 19.85 3.23
N ILE A 658 -23.88 19.07 3.53
CA ILE A 658 -24.32 18.78 4.90
C ILE A 658 -24.06 17.32 5.18
N TYR A 659 -23.54 17.03 6.37
CA TYR A 659 -23.23 15.67 6.81
C TYR A 659 -23.93 15.33 8.12
N ASP A 660 -24.21 14.04 8.33
CA ASP A 660 -24.68 13.52 9.61
C ASP A 660 -23.52 13.17 10.57
N ALA A 661 -23.91 12.59 11.72
CA ALA A 661 -22.99 12.28 12.82
C ALA A 661 -22.00 11.15 12.54
N VAL A 662 -22.26 10.31 11.55
CA VAL A 662 -21.39 9.18 11.16
C VAL A 662 -20.66 9.43 9.85
N GLY A 663 -20.69 10.68 9.35
CA GLY A 663 -19.88 11.05 8.21
C GLY A 663 -20.59 11.20 6.88
N ARG A 664 -21.86 10.81 6.79
CA ARG A 664 -22.56 10.60 5.50
C ARG A 664 -23.15 11.90 5.01
N MET A 665 -23.09 12.16 3.70
CA MET A 665 -23.70 13.35 3.11
C MET A 665 -25.23 13.26 3.22
N SER A 666 -25.83 14.12 4.02
CA SER A 666 -27.29 14.17 4.28
C SER A 666 -28.00 15.28 3.51
N GLY A 667 -27.26 16.25 2.94
CA GLY A 667 -27.86 17.28 2.12
C GLY A 667 -26.90 18.09 1.24
N ILE A 668 -27.48 18.73 0.22
CA ILE A 668 -26.78 19.64 -0.70
C ILE A 668 -27.67 20.86 -0.96
N SER A 669 -27.20 22.06 -0.62
CA SER A 669 -27.91 23.33 -0.87
C SER A 669 -27.18 24.16 -1.91
N ARG A 670 -27.87 24.58 -2.97
CA ARG A 670 -27.29 25.29 -4.12
C ARG A 670 -27.77 26.74 -4.16
N PHE A 671 -26.88 27.70 -4.33
CA PHE A 671 -27.16 29.13 -4.30
C PHE A 671 -26.58 29.83 -5.54
N ALA A 672 -27.37 30.70 -6.18
CA ALA A 672 -26.96 31.54 -7.32
C ALA A 672 -26.21 32.83 -6.90
N SER A 673 -25.72 32.88 -5.65
CA SER A 673 -24.83 33.91 -5.14
C SER A 673 -23.89 33.28 -4.10
N THR A 674 -22.82 34.00 -3.74
CA THR A 674 -21.87 33.58 -2.68
C THR A 674 -22.32 33.99 -1.28
N ASP A 675 -23.18 35.00 -1.16
CA ASP A 675 -23.57 35.67 0.08
C ASP A 675 -25.06 35.51 0.47
N GLN A 676 -25.93 35.24 -0.50
CA GLN A 676 -27.38 35.09 -0.25
C GLN A 676 -27.72 33.75 0.42
N SER A 677 -28.78 33.78 1.24
CA SER A 677 -29.26 32.64 2.02
C SER A 677 -30.40 31.85 1.37
N VAL A 678 -30.92 32.28 0.20
CA VAL A 678 -32.05 31.61 -0.47
C VAL A 678 -31.52 30.58 -1.47
N PRO A 679 -31.75 29.27 -1.24
CA PRO A 679 -31.30 28.24 -2.16
C PRO A 679 -32.15 28.20 -3.44
N VAL A 680 -31.50 27.92 -4.56
CA VAL A 680 -32.12 27.62 -5.85
C VAL A 680 -32.77 26.24 -5.81
N VAL A 681 -32.04 25.24 -5.28
CA VAL A 681 -32.48 23.86 -5.07
C VAL A 681 -31.80 23.30 -3.82
N ASN A 682 -32.57 22.57 -3.01
CA ASN A 682 -32.05 21.74 -1.92
C ASN A 682 -32.15 20.27 -2.29
N SER A 683 -31.19 19.46 -1.86
CA SER A 683 -31.23 18.01 -1.93
C SER A 683 -31.13 17.45 -0.53
N SER A 684 -31.98 16.48 -0.18
CA SER A 684 -31.95 15.77 1.10
C SER A 684 -31.75 14.28 0.88
N LEU A 685 -30.85 13.67 1.65
CA LEU A 685 -30.52 12.25 1.61
C LEU A 685 -30.90 11.60 2.94
N THR A 686 -31.59 10.46 2.90
CA THR A 686 -31.96 9.67 4.09
C THR A 686 -31.39 8.26 3.98
N PHE A 687 -31.07 7.65 5.11
CA PHE A 687 -30.42 6.35 5.17
C PHE A 687 -31.16 5.38 6.10
N ASP A 688 -31.01 4.08 5.86
CA ASP A 688 -31.44 3.05 6.80
C ASP A 688 -30.42 2.83 7.94
N LEU A 689 -30.71 1.88 8.82
CA LEU A 689 -29.85 1.52 9.95
C LEU A 689 -28.55 0.82 9.53
N ALA A 690 -28.41 0.34 8.31
CA ALA A 690 -27.15 -0.21 7.79
C ALA A 690 -26.43 0.79 6.89
N SER A 691 -26.75 2.09 7.01
CA SER A 691 -26.17 3.18 6.23
C SER A 691 -26.38 3.12 4.72
N LYS A 692 -27.44 2.45 4.26
CA LYS A 692 -27.83 2.46 2.83
C LYS A 692 -28.79 3.60 2.55
N LEU A 693 -28.60 4.31 1.43
CA LEU A 693 -29.46 5.43 1.01
C LEU A 693 -30.89 4.94 0.74
N THR A 694 -31.89 5.44 1.46
CA THR A 694 -33.31 5.09 1.25
C THR A 694 -34.06 6.13 0.44
N ALA A 695 -33.65 7.40 0.51
CA ALA A 695 -34.21 8.43 -0.35
C ALA A 695 -33.22 9.53 -0.70
N LEU A 696 -33.31 10.05 -1.93
CA LEU A 696 -32.71 11.30 -2.38
C LEU A 696 -33.80 12.17 -2.99
N THR A 697 -34.07 13.34 -2.43
CA THR A 697 -35.11 14.25 -2.91
C THR A 697 -34.52 15.61 -3.26
N HIS A 698 -34.83 16.14 -4.43
CA HIS A 698 -34.50 17.49 -4.87
C HIS A 698 -35.73 18.39 -4.82
N VAL A 699 -35.68 19.47 -4.05
CA VAL A 699 -36.80 20.38 -3.83
C VAL A 699 -36.43 21.83 -4.12
N ARG A 700 -37.42 22.58 -4.61
CA ARG A 700 -37.38 24.03 -4.69
C ARG A 700 -38.64 24.59 -4.05
N ASN A 701 -38.50 25.46 -3.04
CA ASN A 701 -39.63 26.06 -2.32
C ASN A 701 -40.72 25.03 -1.92
N ALA A 702 -40.28 23.87 -1.40
CA ALA A 702 -41.11 22.70 -1.07
C ALA A 702 -41.72 21.90 -2.24
N THR A 703 -41.60 22.36 -3.49
CA THR A 703 -41.97 21.58 -4.67
C THR A 703 -40.85 20.59 -5.03
N THR A 704 -41.17 19.30 -5.06
CA THR A 704 -40.27 18.25 -5.53
C THR A 704 -40.03 18.39 -7.03
N ILE A 705 -38.77 18.55 -7.42
CA ILE A 705 -38.32 18.53 -8.82
C ILE A 705 -38.09 17.07 -9.25
N ASN A 706 -37.37 16.32 -8.42
CA ASN A 706 -37.07 14.92 -8.64
C ASN A 706 -36.84 14.21 -7.29
N SER A 707 -37.10 12.91 -7.24
CA SER A 707 -36.93 12.06 -6.07
C SER A 707 -36.51 10.65 -6.48
N ASN A 708 -35.80 9.96 -5.58
CA ASN A 708 -35.39 8.58 -5.71
C ASN A 708 -35.69 7.89 -4.38
N GLY A 709 -36.74 7.07 -4.30
CA GLY A 709 -37.03 6.21 -3.15
C GLY A 709 -36.55 4.79 -3.42
N LEU A 710 -35.71 4.25 -2.55
CA LEU A 710 -34.97 3.00 -2.76
C LEU A 710 -35.38 1.95 -1.73
N THR A 711 -35.59 0.72 -2.19
CA THR A 711 -35.71 -0.46 -1.33
C THR A 711 -34.63 -1.48 -1.68
N TYR A 712 -34.19 -2.26 -0.69
CA TYR A 712 -33.09 -3.21 -0.84
C TYR A 712 -33.51 -4.63 -0.46
N ASP A 713 -32.91 -5.62 -1.11
CA ASP A 713 -32.92 -6.99 -0.63
C ASP A 713 -31.83 -7.25 0.45
N ALA A 714 -31.78 -8.49 0.94
CA ALA A 714 -30.80 -8.90 1.94
C ALA A 714 -29.35 -8.95 1.39
N ALA A 715 -29.14 -8.95 0.08
CA ALA A 715 -27.82 -8.83 -0.52
C ALA A 715 -27.39 -7.35 -0.65
N ALA A 716 -28.21 -6.40 -0.20
CA ALA A 716 -28.01 -4.96 -0.36
C ALA A 716 -28.14 -4.46 -1.82
N ARG A 717 -28.98 -5.12 -2.63
CA ARG A 717 -29.29 -4.69 -4.00
C ARG A 717 -30.60 -3.93 -4.05
N VAL A 718 -30.67 -2.89 -4.87
CA VAL A 718 -31.87 -2.08 -5.09
C VAL A 718 -32.95 -2.94 -5.76
N THR A 719 -34.03 -3.25 -5.06
CA THR A 719 -35.17 -4.03 -5.60
C THR A 719 -36.28 -3.15 -6.16
N GLN A 720 -36.37 -1.90 -5.68
CA GLN A 720 -37.35 -0.93 -6.16
C GLN A 720 -36.74 0.46 -6.18
N LEU A 721 -37.07 1.22 -7.23
CA LEU A 721 -36.81 2.64 -7.36
C LEU A 721 -38.11 3.37 -7.67
N MET A 722 -38.51 4.28 -6.79
CA MET A 722 -39.63 5.19 -6.96
C MET A 722 -39.12 6.58 -7.35
N THR A 723 -39.59 7.12 -8.45
CA THR A 723 -39.22 8.46 -8.95
C THR A 723 -40.45 9.31 -9.24
N VAL A 724 -40.25 10.57 -9.61
CA VAL A 724 -41.33 11.44 -10.11
C VAL A 724 -41.95 10.94 -11.41
N ASP A 725 -41.24 10.09 -12.17
CA ASP A 725 -41.74 9.49 -13.40
C ASP A 725 -42.61 8.26 -13.17
N GLY A 726 -42.41 7.57 -12.05
CA GLY A 726 -43.08 6.33 -11.70
C GLY A 726 -42.15 5.33 -11.00
N SER A 727 -42.56 4.07 -10.98
CA SER A 727 -41.87 2.99 -10.27
C SER A 727 -41.07 2.08 -11.20
N SER A 728 -39.92 1.61 -10.73
CA SER A 728 -39.14 0.54 -11.35
C SER A 728 -38.90 -0.57 -10.32
N GLY A 729 -39.12 -1.83 -10.70
CA GLY A 729 -38.80 -3.01 -9.89
C GLY A 729 -37.69 -3.83 -10.54
N TYR A 730 -36.71 -4.28 -9.76
CA TYR A 730 -35.51 -4.95 -10.26
C TYR A 730 -35.39 -6.39 -9.75
N GLY A 731 -35.07 -7.32 -10.65
CA GLY A 731 -34.76 -8.72 -10.34
C GLY A 731 -33.28 -9.03 -10.60
N TYR A 732 -32.71 -9.94 -9.82
CA TYR A 732 -31.29 -10.32 -9.92
C TYR A 732 -31.11 -11.83 -9.82
N ASP A 733 -30.04 -12.35 -10.40
CA ASP A 733 -29.57 -13.72 -10.15
C ASP A 733 -28.76 -13.83 -8.83
N ALA A 734 -28.25 -15.03 -8.52
CA ALA A 734 -27.48 -15.27 -7.29
C ALA A 734 -26.08 -14.62 -7.30
N THR A 735 -25.58 -14.24 -8.48
CA THR A 735 -24.33 -13.48 -8.68
C THR A 735 -24.55 -11.98 -8.81
N SER A 736 -25.78 -11.51 -8.56
CA SER A 736 -26.18 -10.09 -8.58
C SER A 736 -26.20 -9.41 -9.93
N GLN A 737 -26.27 -10.20 -11.00
CA GLN A 737 -26.53 -9.68 -12.34
C GLN A 737 -28.02 -9.33 -12.46
N LEU A 738 -28.32 -8.17 -13.03
CA LEU A 738 -29.68 -7.69 -13.26
C LEU A 738 -30.39 -8.56 -14.29
N THR A 739 -31.47 -9.27 -13.93
CA THR A 739 -32.23 -10.15 -14.83
C THR A 739 -33.53 -9.53 -15.34
N ALA A 740 -34.07 -8.53 -14.65
CA ALA A 740 -35.26 -7.81 -15.09
C ALA A 740 -35.34 -6.41 -14.50
N ALA A 741 -35.90 -5.48 -15.26
CA ALA A 741 -36.33 -4.17 -14.78
C ALA A 741 -37.76 -3.89 -15.28
N THR A 742 -38.74 -3.91 -14.36
CA THR A 742 -40.15 -3.65 -14.69
C THR A 742 -40.48 -2.20 -14.42
N HIS A 743 -40.90 -1.46 -15.44
CA HIS A 743 -41.15 -0.02 -15.34
C HIS A 743 -42.64 0.32 -15.51
N SER A 744 -43.12 1.35 -14.81
CA SER A 744 -44.48 1.88 -14.99
C SER A 744 -44.56 3.03 -16.01
N TYR A 745 -43.43 3.55 -16.47
CA TYR A 745 -43.33 4.81 -17.24
C TYR A 745 -42.47 4.70 -18.51
N GLN A 746 -41.89 3.53 -18.74
CA GLN A 746 -41.12 3.18 -19.94
C GLN A 746 -41.22 1.67 -20.19
N THR A 747 -40.65 1.19 -21.28
CA THR A 747 -40.64 -0.24 -21.62
C THR A 747 -39.83 -1.04 -20.59
N SER A 748 -40.39 -2.15 -20.11
CA SER A 748 -39.69 -3.08 -19.22
C SER A 748 -38.56 -3.82 -19.94
N GLU A 749 -37.49 -4.11 -19.20
CA GLU A 749 -36.28 -4.77 -19.66
C GLU A 749 -36.17 -6.18 -19.08
N ALA A 750 -35.64 -7.13 -19.85
CA ALA A 750 -35.38 -8.50 -19.41
C ALA A 750 -34.03 -8.98 -19.94
N PHE A 751 -33.27 -9.64 -19.08
CA PHE A 751 -31.90 -10.08 -19.37
C PHE A 751 -31.70 -11.53 -18.93
N SER A 752 -30.80 -12.21 -19.63
CA SER A 752 -30.34 -13.54 -19.29
C SER A 752 -28.87 -13.64 -19.70
N TYR A 753 -28.08 -14.43 -18.96
CA TYR A 753 -26.63 -14.44 -19.08
C TYR A 753 -26.08 -15.85 -19.22
N ASP A 754 -24.93 -15.99 -19.88
CA ASP A 754 -24.10 -17.18 -19.80
C ASP A 754 -23.27 -17.21 -18.50
N ALA A 755 -22.46 -18.27 -18.32
CA ALA A 755 -21.62 -18.45 -17.14
C ALA A 755 -20.53 -17.38 -16.93
N LEU A 756 -20.20 -16.57 -17.95
CA LEU A 756 -19.25 -15.46 -17.87
C LEU A 756 -19.97 -14.10 -17.89
N GLY A 757 -21.30 -14.08 -17.76
CA GLY A 757 -22.06 -12.85 -17.73
C GLY A 757 -22.25 -12.17 -19.09
N ASN A 758 -22.02 -12.85 -20.21
CA ASN A 758 -22.43 -12.30 -21.51
C ASN A 758 -23.95 -12.50 -21.69
N ARG A 759 -24.65 -11.51 -22.29
CA ARG A 759 -26.09 -11.62 -22.54
C ARG A 759 -26.42 -12.77 -23.50
N THR A 760 -27.41 -13.60 -23.17
CA THR A 760 -27.88 -14.69 -24.05
C THR A 760 -28.54 -14.12 -25.30
N GLY A 761 -28.21 -14.68 -26.47
CA GLY A 761 -28.62 -14.14 -27.78
C GLY A 761 -27.54 -13.31 -28.46
N TYR A 762 -26.49 -12.92 -27.73
CA TYR A 762 -25.27 -12.39 -28.31
C TYR A 762 -24.35 -13.53 -28.74
N VAL A 763 -23.57 -13.28 -29.80
CA VAL A 763 -22.49 -14.18 -30.23
C VAL A 763 -21.18 -13.65 -29.67
N THR A 764 -20.45 -14.44 -28.88
CA THR A 764 -19.17 -14.07 -28.27
C THR A 764 -18.06 -15.06 -28.59
N THR A 765 -16.81 -14.61 -28.50
CA THR A 765 -15.61 -15.46 -28.61
C THR A 765 -15.20 -16.04 -27.25
N ALA A 766 -14.21 -16.94 -27.27
CA ALA A 766 -13.59 -17.53 -26.07
C ALA A 766 -12.98 -16.51 -25.08
N ASN A 767 -12.60 -15.31 -25.52
CA ASN A 767 -12.16 -14.23 -24.62
C ASN A 767 -13.24 -13.15 -24.45
N ASN A 768 -14.51 -13.53 -24.51
CA ASN A 768 -15.67 -12.69 -24.25
C ASN A 768 -15.90 -11.52 -25.22
N ARG A 769 -15.18 -11.42 -26.36
CA ARG A 769 -15.45 -10.39 -27.38
C ARG A 769 -16.82 -10.59 -28.02
N LEU A 770 -17.65 -9.54 -28.04
CA LEU A 770 -18.96 -9.54 -28.71
C LEU A 770 -18.78 -9.53 -30.23
N GLN A 771 -19.19 -10.58 -30.96
CA GLN A 771 -19.15 -10.64 -32.43
C GLN A 771 -20.44 -10.17 -33.09
N SER A 772 -21.60 -10.39 -32.46
CA SER A 772 -22.89 -9.88 -32.91
C SER A 772 -23.89 -9.76 -31.77
N ASP A 773 -24.74 -8.73 -31.81
CA ASP A 773 -25.88 -8.52 -30.92
C ASP A 773 -27.23 -8.73 -31.65
N GLY A 774 -27.21 -9.21 -32.89
CA GLY A 774 -28.37 -9.37 -33.77
C GLY A 774 -28.74 -8.14 -34.60
N THR A 775 -28.25 -6.95 -34.23
CA THR A 775 -28.44 -5.69 -35.00
C THR A 775 -27.16 -5.28 -35.72
N PHE A 776 -26.03 -5.49 -35.06
CA PHE A 776 -24.70 -5.18 -35.51
C PHE A 776 -23.80 -6.41 -35.46
N THR A 777 -22.75 -6.39 -36.28
CA THR A 777 -21.58 -7.25 -36.16
C THR A 777 -20.38 -6.41 -35.72
N TYR A 778 -19.40 -7.03 -35.07
CA TYR A 778 -18.28 -6.33 -34.46
C TYR A 778 -16.95 -7.04 -34.71
N LEU A 779 -15.89 -6.26 -34.87
CA LEU A 779 -14.50 -6.74 -34.97
C LEU A 779 -13.63 -6.11 -33.89
N TYR A 780 -12.54 -6.79 -33.54
CA TYR A 780 -11.58 -6.39 -32.51
C TYR A 780 -10.16 -6.56 -33.01
N ASP A 781 -9.22 -5.82 -32.44
CA ASP A 781 -7.80 -6.08 -32.57
C ASP A 781 -7.34 -7.23 -31.64
N ASP A 782 -6.05 -7.57 -31.68
CA ASP A 782 -5.53 -8.67 -30.85
C ASP A 782 -5.42 -8.27 -29.37
N GLU A 783 -5.37 -6.98 -29.05
CA GLU A 783 -5.42 -6.40 -27.70
C GLU A 783 -6.83 -6.40 -27.08
N GLY A 784 -7.86 -6.74 -27.84
CA GLY A 784 -9.24 -6.79 -27.36
C GLY A 784 -9.97 -5.45 -27.43
N ASN A 785 -9.47 -4.51 -28.21
CA ASN A 785 -10.16 -3.26 -28.48
C ASN A 785 -11.10 -3.42 -29.70
N ARG A 786 -12.36 -2.99 -29.58
CA ARG A 786 -13.30 -2.98 -30.71
C ARG A 786 -12.75 -2.09 -31.83
N THR A 787 -12.58 -2.61 -33.04
CA THR A 787 -12.07 -1.89 -34.22
C THR A 787 -13.14 -1.60 -35.26
N GLN A 788 -14.24 -2.34 -35.27
CA GLN A 788 -15.36 -2.11 -36.19
C GLN A 788 -16.71 -2.50 -35.57
N ARG A 789 -17.77 -1.78 -35.98
CA ARG A 789 -19.17 -2.13 -35.77
C ARG A 789 -19.92 -1.90 -37.08
N THR A 790 -20.61 -2.92 -37.59
CA THR A 790 -21.34 -2.86 -38.88
C THR A 790 -22.81 -3.15 -38.67
N ASN A 791 -23.69 -2.25 -39.12
CA ASN A 791 -25.13 -2.45 -39.07
C ASN A 791 -25.54 -3.53 -40.08
N ILE A 792 -26.22 -4.58 -39.63
CA ILE A 792 -26.58 -5.73 -40.47
C ILE A 792 -27.59 -5.34 -41.55
N ALA A 793 -28.54 -4.45 -41.24
CA ALA A 793 -29.60 -4.06 -42.15
C ALA A 793 -29.16 -3.03 -43.19
N THR A 794 -28.34 -2.05 -42.80
CA THR A 794 -27.96 -0.94 -43.69
C THR A 794 -26.57 -1.09 -44.31
N GLY A 795 -25.72 -1.94 -43.74
CA GLY A 795 -24.31 -2.04 -44.11
C GLY A 795 -23.48 -0.82 -43.69
N GLU A 796 -24.02 0.10 -42.89
CA GLU A 796 -23.25 1.23 -42.32
C GLU A 796 -22.15 0.70 -41.40
N VAL A 797 -20.94 1.23 -41.56
CA VAL A 797 -19.75 0.80 -40.82
C VAL A 797 -19.26 1.93 -39.92
N THR A 798 -19.09 1.64 -38.63
CA THR A 798 -18.34 2.49 -37.69
C THR A 798 -16.98 1.83 -37.41
N SER A 799 -15.89 2.54 -37.69
CA SER A 799 -14.51 2.08 -37.43
C SER A 799 -13.93 2.81 -36.22
N TYR A 800 -13.10 2.13 -35.44
CA TYR A 800 -12.49 2.63 -34.20
C TYR A 800 -10.97 2.49 -34.27
N THR A 801 -10.24 3.56 -33.93
CA THR A 801 -8.77 3.62 -33.97
C THR A 801 -8.21 3.76 -32.55
N TRP A 802 -7.12 3.04 -32.25
CA TRP A 802 -6.54 2.94 -30.91
C TRP A 802 -5.03 3.20 -30.90
N ASP A 803 -4.51 3.81 -29.84
CA ASP A 803 -3.07 4.04 -29.65
C ASP A 803 -2.35 2.94 -28.84
N TYR A 804 -1.04 3.09 -28.64
CA TYR A 804 -0.16 2.13 -27.96
C TYR A 804 -0.46 1.91 -26.47
N ARG A 805 -1.27 2.78 -25.86
CA ARG A 805 -1.79 2.63 -24.49
C ARG A 805 -3.23 2.10 -24.48
N ASN A 806 -3.72 1.59 -25.61
CA ASN A 806 -5.10 1.14 -25.80
C ASN A 806 -6.12 2.22 -25.46
N ARG A 807 -5.85 3.47 -25.88
CA ARG A 807 -6.79 4.61 -25.79
C ARG A 807 -7.45 4.82 -27.15
N LEU A 808 -8.77 5.04 -27.17
CA LEU A 808 -9.53 5.26 -28.41
C LEU A 808 -9.21 6.64 -28.97
N THR A 809 -8.55 6.74 -30.12
CA THR A 809 -8.16 8.02 -30.73
C THR A 809 -9.06 8.48 -31.86
N GLY A 810 -9.91 7.61 -32.42
CA GLY A 810 -10.78 7.97 -33.53
C GLY A 810 -11.99 7.05 -33.72
N VAL A 811 -13.10 7.63 -34.18
CA VAL A 811 -14.35 6.94 -34.54
C VAL A 811 -14.88 7.51 -35.85
N ASP A 812 -14.89 6.69 -36.90
CA ASP A 812 -15.37 7.09 -38.23
C ASP A 812 -16.62 6.29 -38.62
N THR A 813 -17.70 6.96 -39.00
CA THR A 813 -18.90 6.33 -39.55
C THR A 813 -18.93 6.49 -41.07
N LYS A 814 -19.20 5.39 -41.78
CA LYS A 814 -19.19 5.31 -43.24
C LYS A 814 -20.46 4.61 -43.74
N THR A 815 -20.96 5.03 -44.90
CA THR A 815 -22.01 4.30 -45.62
C THR A 815 -21.51 2.91 -46.05
N SER A 816 -22.43 2.04 -46.49
CA SER A 816 -22.06 0.74 -47.06
C SER A 816 -21.12 0.84 -48.28
N GLY A 817 -21.16 1.96 -49.00
CA GLY A 817 -20.23 2.28 -50.10
C GLY A 817 -18.88 2.86 -49.66
N GLY A 818 -18.62 2.97 -48.34
CA GLY A 818 -17.35 3.46 -47.80
C GLY A 818 -17.21 4.98 -47.70
N VAL A 819 -18.27 5.74 -48.01
CA VAL A 819 -18.27 7.21 -47.92
C VAL A 819 -18.32 7.63 -46.45
N LEU A 820 -17.37 8.44 -46.00
CA LEU A 820 -17.33 9.00 -44.65
C LEU A 820 -18.53 9.95 -44.45
N THR A 821 -19.32 9.72 -43.40
CA THR A 821 -20.47 10.55 -43.05
C THR A 821 -20.27 11.28 -41.73
N ARG A 822 -19.34 10.81 -40.89
CA ARG A 822 -19.01 11.42 -39.60
C ARG A 822 -17.64 10.95 -39.14
N SER A 823 -16.87 11.84 -38.53
CA SER A 823 -15.60 11.52 -37.88
C SER A 823 -15.50 12.18 -36.51
N VAL A 824 -15.01 11.43 -35.52
CA VAL A 824 -14.70 11.93 -34.18
C VAL A 824 -13.28 11.54 -33.82
N ALA A 825 -12.43 12.49 -33.44
CA ALA A 825 -11.06 12.24 -33.03
C ALA A 825 -10.82 12.69 -31.58
N PHE A 826 -10.01 11.93 -30.84
CA PHE A 826 -9.67 12.20 -29.45
C PHE A 826 -8.16 12.38 -29.28
N LYS A 827 -7.76 13.27 -28.36
CA LYS A 827 -6.38 13.36 -27.87
C LYS A 827 -6.34 13.21 -26.37
N TYR A 828 -5.25 12.63 -25.89
CA TYR A 828 -5.00 12.39 -24.47
C TYR A 828 -3.73 13.10 -24.03
N ASP A 829 -3.65 13.42 -22.75
CA ASP A 829 -2.43 13.90 -22.13
C ASP A 829 -1.53 12.74 -21.64
N ILE A 830 -0.40 13.14 -21.08
CA ILE A 830 0.60 12.24 -20.50
C ILE A 830 0.06 11.39 -19.32
N PHE A 831 -1.02 11.85 -18.67
CA PHE A 831 -1.70 11.19 -17.55
C PHE A 831 -2.91 10.36 -17.99
N ASP A 832 -3.05 10.09 -19.28
CA ASP A 832 -4.16 9.34 -19.89
C ASP A 832 -5.54 9.98 -19.76
N ARG A 833 -5.61 11.31 -19.52
CA ARG A 833 -6.87 12.06 -19.53
C ARG A 833 -7.15 12.59 -20.95
N ARG A 834 -8.39 12.49 -21.42
CA ARG A 834 -8.79 13.02 -22.72
C ARG A 834 -8.77 14.55 -22.69
N ILE A 835 -7.89 15.19 -23.45
CA ILE A 835 -7.74 16.66 -23.49
C ILE A 835 -8.32 17.32 -24.75
N ALA A 836 -8.75 16.53 -25.74
CA ALA A 836 -9.42 17.05 -26.92
C ALA A 836 -10.46 16.09 -27.49
N LYS A 837 -11.52 16.66 -28.08
CA LYS A 837 -12.47 15.98 -28.95
C LYS A 837 -12.72 16.84 -30.19
N THR A 838 -12.45 16.30 -31.37
CA THR A 838 -12.73 16.93 -32.66
C THR A 838 -13.87 16.19 -33.33
N VAL A 839 -14.90 16.91 -33.77
CA VAL A 839 -16.11 16.33 -34.39
C VAL A 839 -16.34 16.93 -35.77
N ASP A 840 -16.44 16.07 -36.77
CA ASP A 840 -16.92 16.37 -38.13
C ASP A 840 -18.24 15.58 -38.32
N LEU A 841 -19.37 16.28 -38.37
CA LEU A 841 -20.71 15.66 -38.35
C LEU A 841 -21.24 15.28 -39.73
N ASP A 842 -20.66 15.81 -40.80
CA ASP A 842 -21.11 15.58 -42.18
C ASP A 842 -20.05 14.89 -43.05
N GLY A 843 -18.84 14.69 -42.53
CA GLY A 843 -17.75 14.08 -43.28
C GLY A 843 -17.19 15.01 -44.35
N ALA A 844 -17.47 16.32 -44.29
CA ALA A 844 -16.97 17.31 -45.24
C ALA A 844 -15.46 17.56 -45.08
N GLY A 845 -14.82 17.00 -44.05
CA GLY A 845 -13.39 17.02 -43.81
C GLY A 845 -12.97 18.01 -42.72
N ALA A 846 -11.66 18.08 -42.46
CA ALA A 846 -11.08 18.80 -41.33
C ALA A 846 -11.44 20.31 -41.26
N GLY A 847 -11.81 20.93 -42.38
CA GLY A 847 -12.22 22.34 -42.42
C GLY A 847 -13.59 22.62 -41.80
N ALA A 848 -14.47 21.61 -41.70
CA ALA A 848 -15.78 21.70 -41.05
C ALA A 848 -15.78 21.17 -39.61
N ALA A 849 -14.66 20.59 -39.15
CA ALA A 849 -14.58 19.93 -37.87
C ALA A 849 -14.46 20.93 -36.70
N VAL A 850 -15.24 20.70 -35.62
CA VAL A 850 -15.20 21.50 -34.39
C VAL A 850 -14.36 20.79 -33.35
N THR A 851 -13.38 21.47 -32.78
CA THR A 851 -12.53 20.93 -31.70
C THR A 851 -12.85 21.55 -30.36
N GLU A 852 -13.25 20.70 -29.41
CA GLU A 852 -13.27 21.02 -27.99
C GLU A 852 -11.94 20.64 -27.33
N ARG A 853 -11.52 21.43 -26.35
CA ARG A 853 -10.36 21.14 -25.50
C ARG A 853 -10.71 21.21 -24.03
N TYR A 854 -10.07 20.35 -23.24
CA TYR A 854 -10.41 20.15 -21.83
C TYR A 854 -9.22 20.49 -20.93
N VAL A 855 -9.47 21.30 -19.90
CA VAL A 855 -8.52 21.57 -18.82
C VAL A 855 -9.03 20.90 -17.56
N TYR A 856 -8.15 20.17 -16.89
CA TYR A 856 -8.47 19.37 -15.73
C TYR A 856 -7.95 20.02 -14.44
N ASP A 857 -8.80 20.01 -13.42
CA ASP A 857 -8.34 19.97 -12.03
C ASP A 857 -8.33 18.50 -11.62
N ARG A 858 -7.14 17.90 -11.55
CA ARG A 858 -6.94 16.47 -11.27
C ARG A 858 -7.73 15.58 -12.23
N ASP A 859 -8.76 14.87 -11.78
CA ASP A 859 -9.57 13.95 -12.61
C ASP A 859 -10.90 14.57 -13.10
N HIS A 860 -11.13 15.87 -12.82
CA HIS A 860 -12.35 16.59 -13.19
C HIS A 860 -12.09 17.60 -14.29
N ILE A 861 -12.95 17.62 -15.32
CA ILE A 861 -12.91 18.67 -16.36
C ILE A 861 -13.38 19.97 -15.72
N MET A 862 -12.49 20.93 -15.53
CA MET A 862 -12.82 22.24 -14.97
C MET A 862 -13.27 23.23 -16.05
N LEU A 863 -12.59 23.25 -17.20
CA LEU A 863 -12.85 24.20 -18.29
C LEU A 863 -12.89 23.49 -19.64
N VAL A 864 -13.76 23.98 -20.53
CA VAL A 864 -13.86 23.53 -21.92
C VAL A 864 -13.71 24.71 -22.87
N PHE A 865 -12.86 24.58 -23.88
CA PHE A 865 -12.62 25.60 -24.90
C PHE A 865 -13.02 25.14 -26.30
N VAL A 866 -13.45 26.07 -27.13
CA VAL A 866 -13.54 25.92 -28.59
C VAL A 866 -12.73 27.06 -29.23
N GLY A 867 -11.62 26.70 -29.86
CA GLY A 867 -10.58 27.68 -30.20
C GLY A 867 -10.07 28.38 -28.94
N ALA A 868 -10.01 29.71 -28.95
CA ALA A 868 -9.61 30.50 -27.78
C ALA A 868 -10.78 30.82 -26.82
N ASN A 869 -12.02 30.48 -27.19
CA ASN A 869 -13.20 30.86 -26.43
C ASN A 869 -13.52 29.83 -25.36
N LEU A 870 -13.71 30.29 -24.12
CA LEU A 870 -14.23 29.45 -23.04
C LEU A 870 -15.69 29.12 -23.32
N LYS A 871 -16.00 27.83 -23.50
CA LYS A 871 -17.35 27.32 -23.79
C LYS A 871 -18.09 26.96 -22.49
N GLU A 872 -17.45 26.19 -21.62
CA GLU A 872 -18.06 25.69 -20.38
C GLU A 872 -17.08 25.79 -19.21
N ARG A 873 -17.62 26.04 -18.02
CA ARG A 873 -16.94 25.98 -16.73
C ARG A 873 -17.74 25.13 -15.77
N TYR A 874 -17.09 24.22 -15.06
CA TYR A 874 -17.75 23.31 -14.13
C TYR A 874 -17.47 23.63 -12.67
N LEU A 875 -18.38 23.18 -11.82
CA LEU A 875 -18.27 23.16 -10.37
C LEU A 875 -18.55 21.74 -9.89
N TYR A 876 -17.65 21.19 -9.08
CA TYR A 876 -17.74 19.83 -8.54
C TYR A 876 -17.88 19.84 -7.01
N GLY A 877 -18.43 18.74 -6.48
CA GLY A 877 -18.52 18.48 -5.06
C GLY A 877 -17.33 17.72 -4.51
N ALA A 878 -17.51 17.11 -3.35
CA ALA A 878 -16.46 16.38 -2.64
C ALA A 878 -16.12 15.04 -3.30
N ASN A 879 -17.10 14.41 -3.95
CA ASN A 879 -16.94 13.08 -4.53
C ASN A 879 -16.48 13.15 -5.98
N LEU A 880 -15.72 12.14 -6.41
CA LEU A 880 -15.45 11.92 -7.82
C LEU A 880 -16.78 11.84 -8.59
N ASP A 881 -16.85 12.50 -9.73
CA ASP A 881 -18.00 12.48 -10.64
C ASP A 881 -19.27 13.18 -10.13
N GLN A 882 -19.16 13.88 -8.99
CA GLN A 882 -20.20 14.73 -8.44
C GLN A 882 -20.19 16.11 -9.10
N VAL A 883 -20.64 16.18 -10.35
CA VAL A 883 -20.87 17.46 -11.05
C VAL A 883 -22.02 18.18 -10.35
N LEU A 884 -21.82 19.43 -9.91
CA LEU A 884 -22.83 20.23 -9.21
C LEU A 884 -23.44 21.34 -10.06
N ALA A 885 -22.64 21.94 -10.95
CA ALA A 885 -23.11 22.93 -11.90
C ALA A 885 -22.22 23.02 -13.14
N VAL A 886 -22.82 23.48 -14.23
CA VAL A 886 -22.12 23.93 -15.44
C VAL A 886 -22.54 25.36 -15.75
N GLU A 887 -21.56 26.19 -16.11
CA GLU A 887 -21.76 27.54 -16.59
C GLU A 887 -21.33 27.63 -18.06
N ALA A 888 -22.22 28.16 -18.91
CA ALA A 888 -21.95 28.45 -20.32
C ALA A 888 -22.60 29.78 -20.70
N SER A 889 -21.85 30.67 -21.38
CA SER A 889 -22.34 32.02 -21.75
C SER A 889 -22.96 32.79 -20.58
N SER A 890 -22.34 32.73 -19.40
CA SER A 890 -22.80 33.31 -18.12
C SER A 890 -24.11 32.74 -17.56
N GLN A 891 -24.71 31.73 -18.19
CA GLN A 891 -25.85 31.01 -17.66
C GLN A 891 -25.39 29.81 -16.84
N VAL A 892 -25.92 29.65 -15.63
CA VAL A 892 -25.64 28.51 -14.76
C VAL A 892 -26.80 27.52 -14.81
N ASN A 893 -26.45 26.26 -15.11
CA ASN A 893 -27.33 25.11 -14.97
C ASN A 893 -26.81 24.23 -13.84
N TRP A 894 -27.64 24.04 -12.82
CA TRP A 894 -27.43 23.13 -11.71
C TRP A 894 -27.77 21.71 -12.12
N THR A 895 -26.85 20.78 -11.88
CA THR A 895 -27.04 19.36 -12.13
C THR A 895 -27.68 18.69 -10.91
N LEU A 896 -28.79 18.01 -11.16
CA LEU A 896 -29.46 17.15 -10.18
C LEU A 896 -29.31 15.71 -10.63
N SER A 897 -28.72 14.91 -9.75
CA SER A 897 -28.30 13.55 -10.04
C SER A 897 -29.12 12.55 -9.23
N ASP A 898 -29.33 11.35 -9.74
CA ASP A 898 -29.91 10.26 -8.95
C ASP A 898 -28.92 9.66 -7.95
N TYR A 899 -29.35 8.58 -7.29
CA TYR A 899 -28.55 7.87 -6.30
C TYR A 899 -27.22 7.31 -6.84
N LEU A 900 -27.11 7.01 -8.13
CA LEU A 900 -25.86 6.55 -8.78
C LEU A 900 -24.96 7.73 -9.20
N GLY A 901 -25.40 8.97 -9.00
CA GLY A 901 -24.76 10.15 -9.56
C GLY A 901 -25.12 10.41 -11.03
N THR A 902 -26.09 9.69 -11.61
CA THR A 902 -26.55 9.94 -12.98
C THR A 902 -27.28 11.27 -13.06
N VAL A 903 -26.86 12.15 -13.97
CA VAL A 903 -27.53 13.45 -14.17
C VAL A 903 -28.92 13.23 -14.77
N ARG A 904 -29.95 13.55 -13.99
CA ARG A 904 -31.37 13.45 -14.38
C ARG A 904 -31.96 14.78 -14.79
N ASP A 905 -31.58 15.87 -14.12
CA ASP A 905 -32.15 17.19 -14.40
C ASP A 905 -31.08 18.29 -14.48
N LEU A 906 -31.34 19.27 -15.34
CA LEU A 906 -30.65 20.56 -15.35
C LEU A 906 -31.62 21.65 -14.93
N VAL A 907 -31.22 22.47 -13.95
CA VAL A 907 -32.07 23.54 -13.40
C VAL A 907 -31.35 24.88 -13.51
N SER A 908 -32.02 25.92 -14.03
CA SER A 908 -31.41 27.25 -14.15
C SER A 908 -31.18 27.93 -12.79
N SER A 909 -30.44 29.04 -12.74
CA SER A 909 -30.32 29.89 -11.54
C SER A 909 -31.67 30.39 -11.01
N ALA A 910 -32.68 30.49 -11.88
CA ALA A 910 -34.04 30.81 -11.50
C ALA A 910 -34.84 29.59 -11.03
N GLY A 911 -34.19 28.44 -10.78
CA GLY A 911 -34.78 27.21 -10.27
C GLY A 911 -35.78 26.50 -11.21
N VAL A 912 -35.71 26.80 -12.52
CA VAL A 912 -36.61 26.22 -13.53
C VAL A 912 -35.90 25.05 -14.21
N VAL A 913 -36.57 23.89 -14.27
CA VAL A 913 -36.07 22.70 -14.99
C VAL A 913 -35.91 23.02 -16.47
N GLN A 914 -34.68 23.01 -16.96
CA GLN A 914 -34.32 23.21 -18.36
C GLN A 914 -34.33 21.89 -19.14
N LYS A 915 -34.05 20.79 -18.45
CA LYS A 915 -33.93 19.46 -19.03
C LYS A 915 -34.19 18.40 -17.97
N HIS A 916 -34.90 17.36 -18.37
CA HIS A 916 -35.15 16.15 -17.60
C HIS A 916 -34.85 14.94 -18.50
N ILE A 917 -34.15 13.91 -17.99
CA ILE A 917 -33.64 12.77 -18.76
C ILE A 917 -34.02 11.45 -18.09
N LYS A 918 -34.58 10.54 -18.89
CA LYS A 918 -34.87 9.16 -18.54
C LYS A 918 -33.84 8.22 -19.15
N TYR A 919 -33.41 7.26 -18.36
CA TYR A 919 -32.45 6.24 -18.77
C TYR A 919 -33.06 4.85 -18.54
N ASP A 920 -32.66 3.89 -19.37
CA ASP A 920 -32.80 2.48 -19.04
C ASP A 920 -31.78 2.06 -17.97
N SER A 921 -31.83 0.79 -17.57
CA SER A 921 -31.00 0.26 -16.47
C SER A 921 -29.49 0.29 -16.74
N PHE A 922 -29.08 0.36 -18.01
CA PHE A 922 -27.66 0.36 -18.43
C PHE A 922 -27.20 1.72 -18.97
N GLY A 923 -28.03 2.77 -18.86
CA GLY A 923 -27.64 4.14 -19.14
C GLY A 923 -27.95 4.65 -20.56
N ASN A 924 -28.77 3.95 -21.34
CA ASN A 924 -29.29 4.51 -22.61
C ASN A 924 -30.38 5.53 -22.33
N VAL A 925 -30.37 6.66 -23.03
CA VAL A 925 -31.42 7.67 -22.93
C VAL A 925 -32.69 7.16 -23.63
N THR A 926 -33.75 6.92 -22.86
CA THR A 926 -35.06 6.46 -23.38
C THR A 926 -35.99 7.62 -23.71
N ALA A 927 -35.89 8.73 -22.97
CA ALA A 927 -36.63 9.97 -23.21
C ALA A 927 -35.92 11.18 -22.59
N GLN A 928 -36.14 12.38 -23.13
CA GLN A 928 -35.65 13.62 -22.53
C GLN A 928 -36.52 14.83 -22.91
N SER A 929 -36.70 15.79 -22.00
CA SER A 929 -37.25 17.10 -22.33
C SER A 929 -36.15 17.99 -22.92
N ALA A 930 -36.47 18.80 -23.93
CA ALA A 930 -35.55 19.76 -24.57
C ALA A 930 -34.19 19.16 -25.04
N PRO A 931 -34.17 18.29 -26.07
CA PRO A 931 -32.95 17.64 -26.59
C PRO A 931 -31.88 18.60 -27.16
N THR A 932 -32.26 19.86 -27.38
CA THR A 932 -31.35 20.96 -27.77
C THR A 932 -30.50 21.46 -26.62
N VAL A 933 -30.98 21.35 -25.37
CA VAL A 933 -30.17 21.62 -24.18
C VAL A 933 -29.22 20.45 -23.97
N LYS A 934 -27.91 20.68 -24.13
CA LYS A 934 -26.91 19.63 -24.01
C LYS A 934 -26.40 19.51 -22.57
N SER A 935 -26.18 18.28 -22.14
CA SER A 935 -25.40 17.96 -20.94
C SER A 935 -24.24 17.08 -21.39
N ARG A 936 -23.02 17.43 -21.00
CA ARG A 936 -21.84 16.58 -21.22
C ARG A 936 -21.92 15.32 -20.37
N PHE A 937 -22.33 15.48 -19.10
CA PHE A 937 -22.39 14.40 -18.12
C PHE A 937 -23.80 13.79 -18.06
N GLY A 938 -23.87 12.45 -18.07
CA GLY A 938 -25.11 11.67 -18.08
C GLY A 938 -25.08 10.54 -17.06
N PHE A 939 -25.22 9.29 -17.52
CA PHE A 939 -25.21 8.08 -16.68
C PHE A 939 -23.99 8.02 -15.75
N THR A 940 -24.23 7.80 -14.45
CA THR A 940 -23.22 7.80 -13.37
C THR A 940 -22.29 9.02 -13.37
N GLY A 941 -22.79 10.16 -13.85
CA GLY A 941 -22.04 11.40 -13.92
C GLY A 941 -20.92 11.39 -14.95
N ARG A 942 -20.93 10.48 -15.95
CA ARG A 942 -19.88 10.36 -16.97
C ARG A 942 -20.18 11.07 -18.27
N GLU A 943 -19.12 11.42 -18.98
CA GLU A 943 -19.20 12.11 -20.26
C GLU A 943 -19.86 11.21 -21.30
N PHE A 944 -20.98 11.66 -21.89
CA PHE A 944 -21.63 10.97 -23.00
C PHE A 944 -21.30 11.66 -24.32
N ASP A 945 -20.59 10.95 -25.20
CA ASP A 945 -20.32 11.43 -26.55
C ASP A 945 -21.45 11.00 -27.47
N SER A 946 -22.47 11.84 -27.60
CA SER A 946 -23.64 11.57 -28.45
C SER A 946 -23.28 11.30 -29.91
N GLU A 947 -22.12 11.80 -30.35
CA GLU A 947 -21.60 11.62 -31.70
C GLU A 947 -21.04 10.21 -31.93
N THR A 948 -20.72 9.46 -30.87
CA THR A 948 -20.23 8.07 -30.97
C THR A 948 -21.21 7.06 -30.35
N GLY A 949 -22.08 7.53 -29.45
CA GLY A 949 -22.97 6.70 -28.64
C GLY A 949 -22.25 6.04 -27.45
N LEU A 950 -21.08 6.53 -27.05
CA LEU A 950 -20.26 5.94 -25.99
C LEU A 950 -20.13 6.89 -24.79
N TYR A 951 -20.02 6.30 -23.60
CA TYR A 951 -19.61 6.99 -22.39
C TYR A 951 -18.10 6.87 -22.20
N TYR A 952 -17.45 7.97 -21.87
CA TYR A 952 -16.03 8.00 -21.52
C TYR A 952 -15.83 7.84 -20.01
N TYR A 953 -15.26 6.71 -19.61
CA TYR A 953 -14.96 6.36 -18.22
C TYR A 953 -13.45 6.44 -17.94
N ARG A 954 -12.75 7.43 -18.52
CA ARG A 954 -11.30 7.64 -18.36
C ARG A 954 -10.45 6.54 -19.00
N SER A 955 -10.35 5.37 -18.37
CA SER A 955 -9.53 4.27 -18.89
C SER A 955 -10.19 3.52 -20.04
N ARG A 956 -11.53 3.54 -20.12
CA ARG A 956 -12.29 2.79 -21.13
C ARG A 956 -13.49 3.57 -21.64
N TYR A 957 -14.04 3.09 -22.75
CA TYR A 957 -15.32 3.55 -23.29
C TYR A 957 -16.39 2.49 -23.07
N TYR A 958 -17.52 2.93 -22.56
CA TYR A 958 -18.68 2.11 -22.26
C TYR A 958 -19.77 2.30 -23.31
N ASP A 959 -20.27 1.20 -23.85
CA ASP A 959 -21.38 1.16 -24.80
C ASP A 959 -22.65 0.74 -24.04
N SER A 960 -23.48 1.73 -23.70
CA SER A 960 -24.70 1.51 -22.93
C SER A 960 -25.73 0.66 -23.68
N ALA A 961 -25.73 0.67 -25.02
CA ALA A 961 -26.72 -0.06 -25.83
C ALA A 961 -26.60 -1.58 -25.62
N VAL A 962 -25.37 -2.07 -25.49
CA VAL A 962 -25.07 -3.48 -25.21
C VAL A 962 -24.69 -3.75 -23.76
N GLY A 963 -24.56 -2.71 -22.93
CA GLY A 963 -24.30 -2.82 -21.49
C GLY A 963 -22.87 -3.27 -21.14
N ARG A 964 -21.86 -2.92 -21.95
CA ARG A 964 -20.47 -3.37 -21.73
C ARG A 964 -19.41 -2.39 -22.24
N PHE A 965 -18.19 -2.51 -21.72
CA PHE A 965 -17.02 -1.79 -22.25
C PHE A 965 -16.63 -2.31 -23.64
N ILE A 966 -16.01 -1.44 -24.45
CA ILE A 966 -15.59 -1.78 -25.82
C ILE A 966 -14.12 -2.25 -25.93
N SER A 967 -13.42 -2.32 -24.80
CA SER A 967 -12.04 -2.80 -24.66
C SER A 967 -11.89 -3.64 -23.40
N GLU A 968 -10.90 -4.54 -23.36
CA GLU A 968 -10.54 -5.28 -22.15
C GLU A 968 -10.15 -4.32 -21.00
N ASP A 969 -10.38 -4.76 -19.77
CA ASP A 969 -9.90 -4.07 -18.57
C ASP A 969 -8.37 -3.93 -18.60
N ARG A 970 -7.87 -2.71 -18.39
CA ARG A 970 -6.43 -2.43 -18.47
C ARG A 970 -5.64 -3.03 -17.31
N ILE A 971 -6.29 -3.32 -16.18
CA ILE A 971 -5.68 -4.06 -15.07
C ILE A 971 -6.03 -5.56 -15.11
N GLY A 972 -6.67 -6.02 -16.18
CA GLY A 972 -7.03 -7.43 -16.39
C GLY A 972 -7.91 -7.97 -15.26
N PHE A 973 -7.63 -9.20 -14.83
CA PHE A 973 -8.39 -9.86 -13.78
C PHE A 973 -8.25 -9.21 -12.39
N ALA A 974 -7.30 -8.29 -12.19
CA ALA A 974 -7.22 -7.50 -10.97
C ALA A 974 -8.43 -6.56 -10.79
N GLY A 975 -9.21 -6.29 -11.85
CA GLY A 975 -10.49 -5.61 -11.79
C GLY A 975 -11.59 -6.40 -11.06
N GLY A 976 -11.33 -7.66 -10.68
CA GLY A 976 -12.22 -8.50 -9.88
C GLY A 976 -13.31 -9.22 -10.67
N ASP A 977 -13.21 -9.27 -12.00
CA ASP A 977 -14.18 -9.90 -12.89
C ASP A 977 -13.50 -10.90 -13.83
N ALA A 978 -14.11 -12.07 -14.05
CA ALA A 978 -13.68 -13.05 -15.04
C ALA A 978 -13.99 -12.60 -16.47
N ASN A 979 -14.92 -11.66 -16.67
CA ASN A 979 -15.23 -11.06 -17.97
C ASN A 979 -14.72 -9.62 -18.04
N LEU A 980 -13.58 -9.45 -18.74
CA LEU A 980 -12.86 -8.17 -18.83
C LEU A 980 -13.60 -7.03 -19.57
N TYR A 981 -14.81 -7.26 -20.08
CA TYR A 981 -15.62 -6.24 -20.76
C TYR A 981 -16.87 -5.85 -19.96
N ARG A 982 -17.24 -6.62 -18.93
CA ARG A 982 -18.51 -6.46 -18.23
C ARG A 982 -18.52 -5.16 -17.43
N TYR A 983 -19.63 -4.41 -17.51
CA TYR A 983 -19.81 -3.21 -16.70
C TYR A 983 -20.40 -3.60 -15.34
N VAL A 984 -19.65 -3.31 -14.28
CA VAL A 984 -20.04 -3.51 -12.86
C VAL A 984 -20.70 -4.85 -12.55
N GLY A 985 -20.19 -5.94 -13.13
CA GLY A 985 -20.74 -7.29 -12.92
C GLY A 985 -22.17 -7.47 -13.42
N ASN A 986 -22.63 -6.69 -14.40
CA ASN A 986 -24.05 -6.57 -14.82
C ASN A 986 -25.01 -6.10 -13.70
N SER A 987 -24.48 -5.46 -12.65
CA SER A 987 -25.25 -4.88 -11.55
C SER A 987 -25.36 -3.35 -11.68
N ALA A 988 -25.75 -2.87 -12.86
CA ALA A 988 -25.71 -1.44 -13.23
C ALA A 988 -26.58 -0.52 -12.33
N THR A 989 -27.54 -1.09 -11.62
CA THR A 989 -28.39 -0.40 -10.63
C THR A 989 -27.76 -0.30 -9.24
N ASN A 990 -26.65 -1.00 -8.97
CA ASN A 990 -26.04 -1.09 -7.64
C ASN A 990 -24.58 -0.62 -7.58
N GLY A 991 -23.96 -0.33 -8.73
CA GLY A 991 -22.54 0.00 -8.81
C GLY A 991 -22.20 0.99 -9.92
N THR A 992 -21.06 1.64 -9.76
CA THR A 992 -20.44 2.52 -10.76
C THR A 992 -19.00 2.09 -10.98
N ASP A 993 -18.39 2.48 -12.10
CA ASP A 993 -16.95 2.27 -12.34
C ASP A 993 -16.29 3.60 -12.74
N PRO A 994 -16.07 4.55 -11.81
CA PRO A 994 -15.61 5.91 -12.12
C PRO A 994 -14.35 5.98 -13.00
N PHE A 995 -13.46 4.99 -12.91
CA PHE A 995 -12.19 4.96 -13.63
C PHE A 995 -12.17 4.02 -14.84
N GLY A 996 -13.24 3.25 -15.04
CA GLY A 996 -13.28 2.21 -16.07
C GLY A 996 -12.26 1.10 -15.80
N LEU A 997 -11.99 0.74 -14.53
CA LEU A 997 -10.99 -0.25 -14.11
C LEU A 997 -11.50 -1.20 -13.02
N GLN A 998 -12.36 -0.72 -12.13
CA GLN A 998 -12.84 -1.51 -11.00
C GLN A 998 -14.22 -1.02 -10.57
N THR A 999 -15.07 -1.98 -10.22
CA THR A 999 -16.41 -1.70 -9.72
C THR A 999 -16.36 -1.06 -8.33
N TYR A 1000 -17.10 0.03 -8.17
CA TYR A 1000 -17.47 0.63 -6.89
C TYR A 1000 -18.94 0.32 -6.63
N VAL A 1001 -19.20 -0.58 -5.69
CA VAL A 1001 -20.58 -0.82 -5.21
C VAL A 1001 -21.02 0.39 -4.40
N LEU A 1002 -22.29 0.80 -4.53
CA LEU A 1002 -22.82 1.91 -3.73
C LEU A 1002 -22.84 1.57 -2.25
N GLN A 1003 -21.75 1.89 -1.58
CA GLN A 1003 -21.77 2.27 -0.17
C GLN A 1003 -21.74 3.79 -0.09
N LEU A 1004 -22.88 4.43 -0.35
CA LEU A 1004 -23.06 5.82 0.03
C LEU A 1004 -23.17 5.88 1.56
N GLY A 1005 -22.04 5.85 2.26
CA GLY A 1005 -22.00 6.37 3.63
C GLY A 1005 -21.38 5.50 4.72
N THR A 1006 -20.13 5.09 4.60
CA THR A 1006 -19.29 4.88 5.78
C THR A 1006 -17.99 5.66 5.65
N THR A 1007 -18.11 6.97 5.44
CA THR A 1007 -17.04 7.91 5.74
C THR A 1007 -16.95 8.06 7.26
N LEU A 1008 -16.47 7.05 7.99
CA LEU A 1008 -15.91 7.31 9.32
C LEU A 1008 -14.82 8.37 9.12
N GLY A 1009 -15.08 9.58 9.61
CA GLY A 1009 -14.24 10.75 9.37
C GLY A 1009 -12.79 10.45 9.78
N LYS A 1010 -11.84 10.93 8.98
CA LYS A 1010 -10.43 10.97 9.37
C LYS A 1010 -10.30 11.55 10.77
N ALA A 1011 -9.91 10.72 11.73
CA ALA A 1011 -9.24 11.15 12.93
C ALA A 1011 -7.98 10.29 13.06
N ALA A 1012 -6.83 10.97 13.17
CA ALA A 1012 -5.52 10.34 13.18
C ALA A 1012 -5.35 9.44 14.42
N GLY A 1013 -5.47 8.13 14.26
CA GLY A 1013 -5.19 7.16 15.33
C GLY A 1013 -5.75 5.79 15.01
N THR A 1014 -4.86 4.86 14.71
CA THR A 1014 -5.04 3.45 14.33
C THR A 1014 -6.08 2.66 15.15
N VAL A 1015 -7.25 2.34 14.55
CA VAL A 1015 -7.94 1.03 14.68
C VAL A 1015 -8.70 0.79 13.38
N ALA A 1016 -8.24 -0.15 12.55
CA ALA A 1016 -8.96 -0.57 11.36
C ALA A 1016 -10.21 -1.38 11.76
N THR A 1017 -11.37 -0.72 11.84
CA THR A 1017 -12.65 -1.43 11.95
C THR A 1017 -13.02 -1.98 10.58
N GLY A 1018 -12.79 -3.28 10.40
CA GLY A 1018 -13.20 -4.03 9.21
C GLY A 1018 -14.71 -4.16 9.10
N ALA A 1019 -15.38 -3.07 8.74
CA ALA A 1019 -16.68 -3.10 8.09
C ALA A 1019 -16.47 -3.57 6.64
N GLU A 1020 -16.25 -4.87 6.47
CA GLU A 1020 -16.54 -5.53 5.19
C GLU A 1020 -18.06 -5.50 4.99
N LEU A 1021 -18.59 -4.35 4.54
CA LEU A 1021 -20.00 -4.19 4.21
C LEU A 1021 -20.23 -4.02 2.71
N SER A 1022 -19.52 -4.77 1.86
CA SER A 1022 -20.04 -5.05 0.51
C SER A 1022 -19.55 -6.41 0.00
N VAL A 1023 -20.12 -7.49 0.51
CA VAL A 1023 -19.81 -8.87 0.06
C VAL A 1023 -20.63 -9.26 -1.18
N LEU A 1024 -20.78 -8.32 -2.12
CA LEU A 1024 -21.43 -8.57 -3.40
C LEU A 1024 -20.49 -8.52 -4.61
N ALA A 1025 -19.22 -8.15 -4.41
CA ALA A 1025 -18.21 -8.57 -5.36
C ALA A 1025 -17.84 -10.02 -4.99
N PRO A 1026 -17.89 -10.99 -5.92
CA PRO A 1026 -17.11 -12.20 -5.72
C PRO A 1026 -15.69 -11.70 -5.45
N VAL A 1027 -15.16 -11.97 -4.26
CA VAL A 1027 -13.76 -11.68 -3.96
C VAL A 1027 -12.96 -12.67 -4.80
N LEU A 1028 -12.82 -12.38 -6.09
CA LEU A 1028 -11.65 -12.74 -6.87
C LEU A 1028 -10.51 -11.87 -6.33
N ALA A 1029 -10.13 -12.12 -5.07
CA ALA A 1029 -8.80 -11.80 -4.63
C ALA A 1029 -7.87 -12.74 -5.42
N PHE A 1030 -7.44 -12.28 -6.60
CA PHE A 1030 -6.17 -12.70 -7.17
C PHE A 1030 -5.09 -12.19 -6.21
N ALA A 1031 -4.95 -12.87 -5.08
CA ALA A 1031 -3.93 -12.62 -4.10
C ALA A 1031 -2.58 -12.85 -4.78
N GLY A 1032 -1.89 -11.75 -5.00
CA GLY A 1032 -0.48 -11.59 -5.33
C GLY A 1032 0.19 -12.69 -6.15
N VAL A 1033 0.20 -12.56 -7.49
CA VAL A 1033 1.41 -12.58 -8.35
C VAL A 1033 1.06 -12.07 -9.78
N LEU A 1034 0.45 -10.89 -9.94
CA LEU A 1034 0.29 -10.28 -11.30
C LEU A 1034 0.88 -8.88 -11.48
N LEU A 1035 1.63 -8.39 -10.49
CA LEU A 1035 2.70 -7.40 -10.66
C LEU A 1035 3.81 -7.74 -9.67
N GLY A 1036 4.57 -8.79 -9.96
CA GLY A 1036 5.82 -9.10 -9.28
C GLY A 1036 6.86 -8.03 -9.58
N PHE A 1037 6.87 -6.95 -8.79
CA PHE A 1037 8.11 -6.25 -8.50
C PHE A 1037 8.85 -7.15 -7.50
N PRO A 1038 10.03 -7.70 -7.83
CA PRO A 1038 10.76 -8.52 -6.90
C PRO A 1038 11.15 -7.67 -5.69
N SER A 1039 11.01 -8.26 -4.51
CA SER A 1039 11.57 -7.77 -3.27
C SER A 1039 13.09 -7.59 -3.45
N ALA A 1040 13.52 -6.35 -3.67
CA ALA A 1040 14.90 -5.97 -3.44
C ALA A 1040 15.10 -5.91 -1.92
N ALA A 1041 15.65 -6.97 -1.34
CA ALA A 1041 16.36 -6.86 -0.08
C ALA A 1041 17.56 -5.92 -0.31
N GLY A 1042 17.45 -4.68 0.15
CA GLY A 1042 18.46 -3.64 0.04
C GLY A 1042 17.89 -2.31 0.49
N GLU A 1043 18.12 -1.95 1.74
CA GLU A 1043 17.67 -0.70 2.34
C GLU A 1043 18.15 0.52 1.53
N GLY A 1044 17.25 1.48 1.31
CA GLY A 1044 17.62 2.86 0.98
C GLY A 1044 17.32 3.38 -0.43
N SER A 1045 16.09 3.25 -0.94
CA SER A 1045 15.54 4.16 -1.96
C SER A 1045 14.02 4.11 -2.00
N ASP A 1046 13.36 4.53 -0.90
CA ASP A 1046 11.92 4.80 -0.90
C ASP A 1046 11.68 6.22 -1.41
N LYS A 1047 11.35 6.34 -2.70
CA LYS A 1047 10.45 7.34 -3.29
C LYS A 1047 10.52 7.21 -4.83
N VAL A 1048 9.33 7.15 -5.43
CA VAL A 1048 8.95 7.27 -6.86
C VAL A 1048 8.78 5.96 -7.64
N ARG A 1049 7.50 5.64 -7.86
CA ARG A 1049 6.99 4.92 -9.04
C ARG A 1049 6.65 5.94 -10.12
N PRO A 1050 6.96 5.67 -11.40
CA PRO A 1050 6.01 6.12 -12.43
C PRO A 1050 5.76 5.01 -13.46
N LEU A 1051 4.53 4.51 -13.45
CA LEU A 1051 3.74 4.22 -14.63
C LEU A 1051 2.40 4.93 -14.35
N PRO A 1052 1.92 5.85 -15.21
CA PRO A 1052 0.59 6.41 -15.04
C PRO A 1052 -0.39 5.38 -15.60
N VAL A 1053 -0.82 4.44 -14.77
CA VAL A 1053 -2.19 3.92 -14.84
C VAL A 1053 -2.93 4.72 -13.79
N SER A 1054 -4.01 5.42 -14.17
CA SER A 1054 -4.78 6.24 -13.25
C SER A 1054 -5.26 5.39 -12.07
N GLY A 1055 -4.64 5.59 -10.90
CA GLY A 1055 -5.12 5.13 -9.59
C GLY A 1055 -5.06 3.61 -9.34
N PHE A 1056 -4.80 3.25 -8.08
CA PHE A 1056 -4.89 1.93 -7.46
C PHE A 1056 -3.67 1.01 -7.55
N THR A 1057 -2.81 1.15 -6.53
CA THR A 1057 -2.01 0.05 -6.00
C THR A 1057 -2.94 -0.96 -5.31
N ASN A 1058 -2.95 -2.20 -5.81
CA ASN A 1058 -3.60 -3.35 -5.16
C ASN A 1058 -3.05 -3.55 -3.74
N THR A 1059 -3.92 -3.52 -2.72
CA THR A 1059 -3.58 -3.84 -1.33
C THR A 1059 -4.44 -5.03 -0.90
N ALA A 1060 -3.88 -6.23 -0.93
CA ALA A 1060 -4.41 -7.39 -0.21
C ALA A 1060 -3.23 -8.30 0.19
N GLY A 1061 -2.93 -8.34 1.50
CA GLY A 1061 -2.03 -9.32 2.12
C GLY A 1061 -1.03 -8.78 3.15
N ALA A 1062 -1.48 -8.66 4.41
CA ALA A 1062 -0.73 -8.61 5.67
C ALA A 1062 -0.01 -7.29 6.07
N GLY A 1063 -0.68 -6.52 6.94
CA GLY A 1063 -0.14 -5.39 7.70
C GLY A 1063 -1.22 -4.35 8.03
N PHE A 1064 -2.14 -4.68 8.94
CA PHE A 1064 -3.23 -3.79 9.37
C PHE A 1064 -2.69 -2.53 10.07
N GLY A 1065 -2.77 -1.38 9.38
CA GLY A 1065 -2.67 -0.03 9.93
C GLY A 1065 -3.76 0.82 9.28
N GLY A 1066 -4.78 1.19 10.04
CA GLY A 1066 -6.06 1.71 9.55
C GLY A 1066 -6.00 3.12 8.94
N GLY A 1067 -6.73 3.30 7.84
CA GLY A 1067 -7.03 4.58 7.20
C GLY A 1067 -8.07 4.36 6.09
N LEU A 1068 -9.35 4.25 6.46
CA LEU A 1068 -10.45 4.17 5.49
C LEU A 1068 -10.68 5.58 4.90
N LEU A 1069 -10.73 5.65 3.59
CA LEU A 1069 -10.83 6.86 2.78
C LEU A 1069 -12.19 7.54 2.94
N THR A 1070 -12.26 8.64 3.69
CA THR A 1070 -13.01 9.80 3.17
C THR A 1070 -12.25 10.29 1.95
N PHE A 1071 -12.93 10.80 0.90
CA PHE A 1071 -12.26 11.43 -0.23
C PHE A 1071 -11.98 12.91 0.09
N PRO A 1072 -10.81 13.29 0.63
CA PRO A 1072 -10.15 14.50 0.16
C PRO A 1072 -9.43 14.10 -1.12
N ASP A 1073 -9.92 14.66 -2.21
CA ASP A 1073 -9.11 15.21 -3.30
C ASP A 1073 -7.86 14.36 -3.69
N PRO A 1074 -7.88 13.58 -4.80
CA PRO A 1074 -6.75 12.77 -5.22
C PRO A 1074 -5.69 13.65 -5.90
N GLN A 1075 -4.76 14.19 -5.11
CA GLN A 1075 -3.46 14.82 -5.46
C GLN A 1075 -2.96 15.81 -4.38
N GLU A 1076 -3.79 16.26 -3.42
CA GLU A 1076 -3.35 17.25 -2.43
C GLU A 1076 -3.87 16.90 -1.03
N SER A 1077 -3.00 16.21 -0.29
CA SER A 1077 -2.86 16.22 1.18
C SER A 1077 -1.91 15.09 1.56
N ARG A 1078 -0.64 15.21 1.13
CA ARG A 1078 0.44 14.55 1.86
C ARG A 1078 0.95 15.58 2.86
N PRO A 1079 0.59 15.51 4.16
CA PRO A 1079 1.61 15.80 5.14
C PRO A 1079 2.75 14.84 4.84
N THR A 1080 3.98 15.33 4.80
CA THR A 1080 5.18 14.49 4.79
C THR A 1080 5.06 13.51 5.97
N ILE A 1081 4.60 12.28 5.71
CA ILE A 1081 4.81 11.19 6.66
C ILE A 1081 6.28 10.85 6.52
N TYR A 1082 7.00 11.25 7.54
CA TYR A 1082 8.38 10.98 7.76
C TYR A 1082 8.60 9.48 7.98
N ILE A 1083 9.27 8.83 7.03
CA ILE A 1083 9.88 7.54 7.27
C ILE A 1083 11.18 7.82 8.03
N SER A 1084 11.19 7.58 9.34
CA SER A 1084 12.45 7.36 10.05
C SER A 1084 13.14 6.12 9.51
N PRO A 1085 14.48 6.14 9.30
CA PRO A 1085 15.27 4.95 8.96
C PRO A 1085 15.45 3.96 10.13
N ASN A 1086 14.51 3.88 11.07
CA ASN A 1086 14.55 2.95 12.17
C ASN A 1086 13.35 2.02 12.06
N GLY A 1087 13.56 0.85 11.46
CA GLY A 1087 12.62 -0.26 11.57
C GLY A 1087 12.46 -0.66 13.03
N ARG A 1088 11.41 -0.14 13.67
CA ARG A 1088 10.73 -0.81 14.78
C ARG A 1088 9.28 -0.97 14.36
N TYR A 1089 8.95 -2.16 13.86
CA TYR A 1089 7.59 -2.65 13.95
C TYR A 1089 7.27 -2.78 15.44
N SER A 1090 6.41 -1.91 15.96
CA SER A 1090 5.66 -2.18 17.18
C SER A 1090 4.50 -3.11 16.79
N ASP A 1091 4.70 -4.40 17.06
CA ASP A 1091 3.64 -5.39 17.24
C ASP A 1091 2.56 -4.81 18.19
N PRO A 1092 1.24 -4.94 17.89
CA PRO A 1092 0.17 -4.52 18.79
C PRO A 1092 0.17 -5.21 20.17
N ASN A 1093 1.07 -6.17 20.41
CA ASN A 1093 1.27 -6.80 21.71
C ASN A 1093 2.51 -6.33 22.50
N VAL A 1094 3.11 -5.17 22.19
CA VAL A 1094 4.29 -4.69 22.93
C VAL A 1094 4.06 -3.32 23.58
N ILE A 1095 3.62 -3.38 24.84
CA ILE A 1095 3.70 -2.29 25.83
C ILE A 1095 5.17 -1.83 25.96
N ASN A 1096 5.38 -0.52 25.90
CA ASN A 1096 6.65 0.13 26.20
C ASN A 1096 7.17 -0.29 27.60
N ARG A 1097 8.21 -1.12 27.65
CA ARG A 1097 9.13 -1.19 28.80
C ARG A 1097 10.46 -0.56 28.40
N GLY A 1098 10.69 0.68 28.83
CA GLY A 1098 11.99 1.32 28.80
C GLY A 1098 12.94 0.68 29.81
N ARG A 1099 14.16 0.40 29.35
CA ARG A 1099 15.30 -0.25 30.01
C ARG A 1099 15.51 0.16 31.48
N ASP A 1100 15.79 -0.82 32.33
CA ASP A 1100 17.07 -0.98 33.08
C ASP A 1100 17.19 -2.44 33.60
N PHE A 1101 18.42 -2.92 33.66
CA PHE A 1101 18.95 -4.25 34.06
C PHE A 1101 18.47 -4.68 35.48
N GLU A 1102 18.41 -5.95 35.92
CA GLU A 1102 19.23 -7.16 35.66
C GLU A 1102 18.46 -8.44 36.13
N ASP A 1103 18.95 -9.61 35.74
CA ASP A 1103 18.43 -10.99 35.90
C ASP A 1103 17.77 -11.38 37.24
N ILE A 1104 16.66 -12.15 37.17
CA ILE A 1104 16.55 -13.51 37.77
C ILE A 1104 15.63 -14.36 36.86
N GLY A 1105 16.11 -15.53 36.45
CA GLY A 1105 15.46 -16.42 35.48
C GLY A 1105 14.18 -17.10 35.96
N GLY A 1106 13.40 -17.60 35.00
CA GLY A 1106 12.27 -18.49 35.26
C GLY A 1106 11.08 -18.31 34.31
N ILE A 1107 11.19 -18.92 33.12
CA ILE A 1107 10.13 -19.60 32.35
C ILE A 1107 8.77 -18.89 32.30
N CYS A 1108 8.47 -18.23 31.18
CA CYS A 1108 7.11 -17.95 30.75
C CYS A 1108 7.02 -18.16 29.23
N SER A 1109 6.33 -19.23 28.83
CA SER A 1109 6.13 -19.62 27.43
C SER A 1109 4.70 -19.28 26.96
N VAL A 1110 4.63 -18.43 25.93
CA VAL A 1110 3.75 -18.42 24.75
C VAL A 1110 2.25 -18.74 24.87
N PRO A 1111 1.40 -17.84 24.36
CA PRO A 1111 0.23 -18.21 23.56
C PRO A 1111 0.31 -17.58 22.16
N GLN A 1112 0.51 -18.38 21.11
CA GLN A 1112 0.14 -18.05 19.73
C GLN A 1112 0.09 -19.34 18.89
N GLY A 1113 -1.04 -19.58 18.23
CA GLY A 1113 -1.18 -20.53 17.13
C GLY A 1113 -0.56 -19.94 15.85
N PHE A 1114 0.06 -20.78 15.05
CA PHE A 1114 0.65 -20.43 13.75
C PHE A 1114 -0.28 -20.86 12.60
N PRO A 1115 -0.41 -20.05 11.53
CA PRO A 1115 -0.52 -20.56 10.17
C PRO A 1115 0.87 -20.82 9.56
N ILE A 1116 0.91 -21.75 8.62
CA ILE A 1116 2.07 -22.51 8.09
C ILE A 1116 2.63 -21.79 6.82
N PRO A 1117 3.78 -22.16 6.23
CA PRO A 1117 4.92 -21.29 6.00
C PRO A 1117 4.95 -20.69 4.57
N GLN A 1118 5.23 -19.39 4.48
CA GLN A 1118 5.95 -18.84 3.34
C GLN A 1118 7.46 -19.11 3.54
N PRO A 1119 8.28 -19.26 2.48
CA PRO A 1119 9.72 -19.52 2.59
C PRO A 1119 10.40 -18.45 3.44
N LEU A 1120 10.81 -18.82 4.65
CA LEU A 1120 11.63 -17.96 5.48
C LEU A 1120 13.04 -17.88 4.85
N PHE A 1121 13.41 -16.67 4.43
CA PHE A 1121 14.79 -16.23 4.48
C PHE A 1121 15.26 -16.36 5.94
N PRO A 1122 16.41 -16.99 6.25
CA PRO A 1122 16.82 -17.10 7.63
C PRO A 1122 17.25 -15.73 8.16
N PRO A 1123 16.84 -15.38 9.39
CA PRO A 1123 17.44 -14.28 10.14
C PRO A 1123 18.89 -14.64 10.49
N PHE A 1124 19.75 -13.63 10.42
CA PHE A 1124 21.12 -13.67 10.92
C PHE A 1124 21.11 -13.96 12.43
N LEU A 1125 21.77 -15.04 12.82
CA LEU A 1125 22.10 -15.30 14.22
C LEU A 1125 23.38 -14.52 14.55
N GLU A 1126 23.27 -13.39 15.25
CA GLU A 1126 24.41 -12.81 15.98
C GLU A 1126 24.67 -13.68 17.22
N ALA A 1127 25.75 -14.46 17.18
CA ALA A 1127 26.23 -15.19 18.33
C ALA A 1127 26.86 -14.23 19.35
N LYS A 1128 26.19 -14.03 20.50
CA LYS A 1128 26.86 -13.57 21.73
C LYS A 1128 27.73 -14.71 22.26
N LYS A 1129 28.98 -14.36 22.57
CA LYS A 1129 30.02 -15.21 23.16
C LYS A 1129 29.56 -15.83 24.49
N GLU A 1130 29.70 -17.15 24.61
CA GLU A 1130 30.05 -17.78 25.87
C GLU A 1130 31.38 -18.52 25.71
N LYS A 1131 32.25 -18.29 26.69
CA LYS A 1131 33.65 -18.71 26.74
C LYS A 1131 33.72 -19.79 27.81
N ASN A 1132 34.12 -21.00 27.42
CA ASN A 1132 35.04 -21.87 28.17
C ASN A 1132 35.12 -23.23 27.47
N ILE A 1133 36.30 -23.59 26.95
CA ILE A 1133 36.94 -24.89 27.19
C ILE A 1133 38.42 -24.77 26.82
N ASP A 1134 39.16 -25.50 27.63
CA ASP A 1134 40.60 -25.65 27.81
C ASP A 1134 41.35 -26.19 26.58
N LEU A 1135 42.66 -25.98 26.61
CA LEU A 1135 43.66 -26.28 25.60
C LEU A 1135 43.85 -27.79 25.40
N GLY A 1136 43.91 -28.22 24.14
CA GLY A 1136 44.28 -29.59 23.75
C GLY A 1136 44.87 -29.63 22.35
N GLU A 1137 46.17 -29.89 22.28
CA GLU A 1137 47.05 -30.04 21.12
C GLU A 1137 46.49 -31.03 20.06
N GLY A 1138 46.75 -30.92 18.76
CA GLY A 1138 47.54 -29.98 17.99
C GLY A 1138 47.48 -30.37 16.51
N TYR A 1139 47.70 -29.42 15.61
CA TYR A 1139 48.23 -29.66 14.27
C TYR A 1139 49.02 -28.41 13.83
N LYS A 1140 50.25 -28.67 13.36
CA LYS A 1140 51.30 -27.67 13.10
C LYS A 1140 51.02 -26.80 11.87
N VAL A 1141 51.37 -25.52 12.03
CA VAL A 1141 51.51 -24.46 11.01
C VAL A 1141 52.81 -24.67 10.20
N PRO A 1142 52.87 -24.21 8.93
CA PRO A 1142 53.89 -23.22 8.59
C PRO A 1142 53.38 -22.00 7.78
N GLU A 1143 53.84 -20.83 8.26
CA GLU A 1143 54.16 -19.54 7.62
C GLU A 1143 53.07 -18.60 7.07
N ASP A 1144 52.64 -17.68 7.95
CA ASP A 1144 52.59 -16.19 7.84
C ASP A 1144 52.44 -15.49 6.48
N ILE A 1145 51.47 -14.55 6.39
CA ILE A 1145 51.78 -13.14 6.09
C ILE A 1145 51.00 -12.23 7.05
N TYR A 1146 51.74 -11.71 8.03
CA TYR A 1146 51.43 -10.53 8.83
C TYR A 1146 51.79 -9.27 8.01
N HIS A 1147 51.01 -8.20 8.11
CA HIS A 1147 51.41 -6.87 7.60
C HIS A 1147 52.39 -6.22 8.60
N PRO A 1148 53.66 -5.94 8.25
CA PRO A 1148 54.54 -5.11 9.06
C PRO A 1148 54.36 -3.64 8.67
N SER A 1149 54.14 -2.79 9.67
CA SER A 1149 54.37 -1.35 9.57
C SER A 1149 55.88 -1.08 9.52
N GLY A 1150 56.35 -0.42 8.45
CA GLY A 1150 57.76 -0.09 8.25
C GLY A 1150 58.14 -0.01 6.77
N ALA A 1151 59.44 0.19 6.48
CA ALA A 1151 60.00 0.46 5.15
C ALA A 1151 59.61 -0.58 4.06
N ASP A 1152 59.32 -1.82 4.45
CA ASP A 1152 58.85 -2.87 3.52
C ASP A 1152 57.38 -2.69 3.08
N GLY A 1153 56.53 -2.07 3.90
CA GLY A 1153 55.17 -1.70 3.53
C GLY A 1153 55.14 -0.60 2.47
N LEU A 1154 55.98 0.43 2.65
CA LEU A 1154 56.13 1.53 1.69
C LEU A 1154 56.70 1.03 0.35
N LYS A 1155 57.63 0.06 0.38
CA LYS A 1155 58.15 -0.61 -0.82
C LYS A 1155 57.03 -1.31 -1.60
N GLN A 1156 56.13 -2.03 -0.92
CA GLN A 1156 55.01 -2.73 -1.56
C GLN A 1156 53.95 -1.76 -2.13
N GLU A 1157 53.71 -0.63 -1.46
CA GLU A 1157 52.78 0.41 -1.92
C GLU A 1157 53.27 1.11 -3.19
N ILE A 1158 54.55 1.48 -3.26
CA ILE A 1158 55.18 2.02 -4.48
C ILE A 1158 55.13 0.99 -5.61
N LEU A 1159 55.37 -0.30 -5.33
CA LEU A 1159 55.27 -1.38 -6.31
C LEU A 1159 53.83 -1.65 -6.77
N GLN A 1160 52.83 -1.36 -5.95
CA GLN A 1160 51.42 -1.52 -6.29
C GLN A 1160 50.90 -0.34 -7.11
N ASP A 1161 51.33 0.89 -6.81
CA ASP A 1161 51.01 2.07 -7.63
C ASP A 1161 51.65 2.00 -9.02
N VAL A 1162 52.87 1.46 -9.14
CA VAL A 1162 53.51 1.16 -10.43
C VAL A 1162 52.75 0.10 -11.24
N LYS A 1163 52.01 -0.80 -10.58
CA LYS A 1163 51.14 -1.78 -11.25
C LYS A 1163 49.78 -1.20 -11.66
N ASN A 1164 49.31 -0.15 -10.98
CA ASN A 1164 47.99 0.44 -11.17
C ASN A 1164 47.98 1.59 -12.21
N GLU A 1165 49.12 2.21 -12.53
CA GLU A 1165 49.23 3.15 -13.66
C GLU A 1165 49.46 2.36 -14.99
N GLU A 1166 48.46 2.33 -15.87
CA GLU A 1166 48.44 1.57 -17.13
C GLU A 1166 49.60 1.90 -18.09
N TYR A 1167 50.69 1.13 -18.07
CA TYR A 1167 51.53 0.94 -19.27
C TYR A 1167 52.12 -0.47 -19.33
N LYS A 1168 51.88 -1.15 -20.47
CA LYS A 1168 52.40 -2.45 -20.87
C LYS A 1168 53.91 -2.56 -20.61
N LEU A 1169 54.32 -3.20 -19.52
CA LEU A 1169 55.72 -3.52 -19.26
C LEU A 1169 55.89 -4.97 -18.82
N GLY A 1170 56.38 -5.77 -19.77
CA GLY A 1170 56.80 -7.15 -19.54
C GLY A 1170 57.94 -7.22 -18.52
N LYS A 1171 57.83 -8.22 -17.63
CA LYS A 1171 58.85 -8.76 -16.73
C LYS A 1171 59.70 -7.71 -16.01
N VAL A 1172 59.11 -7.05 -15.00
CA VAL A 1172 59.89 -6.58 -13.84
C VAL A 1172 60.18 -7.82 -12.99
N GLY A 1173 61.46 -8.13 -12.75
CA GLY A 1173 61.87 -9.26 -11.91
C GLY A 1173 61.35 -9.15 -10.48
N LYS A 1174 61.25 -10.27 -9.77
CA LYS A 1174 60.86 -10.30 -8.36
C LYS A 1174 61.92 -9.52 -7.54
N ASN A 1175 61.52 -8.42 -6.90
CA ASN A 1175 62.34 -7.48 -6.10
C ASN A 1175 63.33 -6.56 -6.86
N PRO A 1176 62.87 -5.47 -7.51
CA PRO A 1176 63.75 -4.38 -7.90
C PRO A 1176 64.29 -3.60 -6.68
N ASP A 1177 65.49 -3.04 -6.80
CA ASP A 1177 66.03 -2.07 -5.85
C ASP A 1177 65.45 -0.68 -6.14
N ILE A 1178 65.03 0.02 -5.08
CA ILE A 1178 64.47 1.37 -5.15
C ILE A 1178 65.55 2.36 -4.72
N GLN A 1179 65.89 3.32 -5.57
CA GLN A 1179 66.80 4.42 -5.22
C GLN A 1179 66.16 5.78 -5.49
N VAL A 1180 66.52 6.77 -4.68
CA VAL A 1180 66.15 8.18 -4.92
C VAL A 1180 67.34 8.89 -5.54
N LYS A 1181 67.16 9.43 -6.75
CA LYS A 1181 68.18 10.23 -7.44
C LYS A 1181 67.53 11.48 -8.01
N ASP A 1182 68.14 12.64 -7.76
CA ASP A 1182 67.68 13.95 -8.25
C ASP A 1182 66.19 14.26 -7.96
N GLY A 1183 65.69 13.84 -6.79
CA GLY A 1183 64.29 14.11 -6.37
C GLY A 1183 63.24 13.19 -6.99
N LYS A 1184 63.64 12.11 -7.65
CA LYS A 1184 62.76 11.11 -8.27
C LYS A 1184 63.06 9.69 -7.78
N ILE A 1185 62.03 8.84 -7.78
CA ILE A 1185 62.14 7.41 -7.45
C ILE A 1185 62.55 6.64 -8.71
N VAL A 1186 63.64 5.89 -8.63
CA VAL A 1186 64.21 5.08 -9.72
C VAL A 1186 64.23 3.61 -9.33
N LEU A 1187 63.67 2.74 -10.18
CA LEU A 1187 63.65 1.28 -9.99
C LEU A 1187 64.77 0.63 -10.81
N GLN A 1188 65.67 -0.14 -10.17
CA GLN A 1188 66.73 -0.90 -10.83
C GLN A 1188 66.48 -2.42 -10.75
N SER A 1189 66.54 -3.10 -11.89
CA SER A 1189 66.51 -4.57 -11.98
C SER A 1189 67.94 -5.12 -11.91
N GLN A 1190 68.18 -6.16 -11.10
CA GLN A 1190 69.49 -6.80 -10.97
C GLN A 1190 69.73 -7.98 -11.94
N GLU A 1191 68.76 -8.36 -12.78
CA GLU A 1191 68.97 -9.43 -13.75
C GLU A 1191 69.56 -8.91 -15.07
N ASN A 1192 70.75 -9.41 -15.43
CA ASN A 1192 71.44 -9.26 -16.72
C ASN A 1192 71.87 -7.84 -17.14
N LYS A 1193 72.76 -7.18 -16.37
CA LYS A 1193 73.70 -6.07 -16.77
C LYS A 1193 73.23 -5.06 -17.85
N LYS A 1194 71.93 -4.78 -17.97
CA LYS A 1194 71.35 -3.69 -18.77
C LYS A 1194 70.43 -2.90 -17.86
N ILE A 1195 70.92 -1.74 -17.43
CA ILE A 1195 70.15 -0.78 -16.66
C ILE A 1195 69.13 -0.16 -17.61
N SER A 1196 67.83 -0.39 -17.38
CA SER A 1196 66.76 0.32 -18.05
C SER A 1196 65.97 1.10 -16.99
N ILE A 1197 66.09 2.42 -17.01
CA ILE A 1197 65.32 3.33 -16.16
C ILE A 1197 63.93 3.45 -16.80
N LYS A 1198 62.89 3.07 -16.06
CA LYS A 1198 61.51 3.18 -16.52
C LYS A 1198 60.68 3.78 -15.39
N THR A 1199 60.18 4.98 -15.67
CA THR A 1199 59.29 5.86 -14.89
C THR A 1199 59.96 6.89 -13.97
N ASP A 1200 59.45 8.12 -14.05
CA ASP A 1200 59.81 9.29 -13.25
C ASP A 1200 58.68 9.54 -12.24
N ILE A 1201 58.73 8.92 -11.06
CA ILE A 1201 57.74 9.19 -10.00
C ILE A 1201 58.28 10.30 -9.10
N PRO A 1202 57.57 11.44 -8.95
CA PRO A 1202 58.00 12.51 -8.06
C PRO A 1202 57.90 12.06 -6.59
N VAL A 1203 58.96 12.30 -5.81
CA VAL A 1203 59.02 11.94 -4.37
C VAL A 1203 57.92 12.64 -3.55
N SER A 1204 57.35 13.74 -4.04
CA SER A 1204 56.22 14.43 -3.40
C SER A 1204 54.95 13.56 -3.26
N LYS A 1205 54.82 12.47 -4.03
CA LYS A 1205 53.70 11.52 -3.91
C LYS A 1205 53.80 10.64 -2.64
N TYR A 1206 55.01 10.49 -2.09
CA TYR A 1206 55.28 9.68 -0.89
C TYR A 1206 56.07 10.50 0.15
N PRO A 1207 55.40 11.38 0.92
CA PRO A 1207 56.05 12.29 1.88
C PRO A 1207 56.77 11.57 3.04
N GLU A 1208 56.58 10.26 3.18
CA GLU A 1208 57.28 9.42 4.16
C GLU A 1208 58.74 9.15 3.78
N ILE A 1209 59.12 9.26 2.50
CA ILE A 1209 60.49 9.03 2.01
C ILE A 1209 61.47 10.13 2.48
N THR A 1210 61.01 11.36 2.71
CA THR A 1210 61.83 12.48 3.19
C THR A 1210 62.07 12.47 4.71
N LYS A 1211 61.43 11.56 5.46
CA LYS A 1211 61.53 11.49 6.93
C LYS A 1211 62.46 10.40 7.46
N SER A 1212 63.02 9.53 6.61
CA SER A 1212 64.07 8.59 7.03
C SER A 1212 65.41 8.91 6.35
N LYS A 1213 66.29 9.57 7.09
CA LYS A 1213 67.74 9.52 6.87
C LYS A 1213 68.40 9.12 8.18
#